data_AF-A0A1F9XC26-F1
#
_entry.id   AF-A0A1F9XC26-F1
#
_cell.length_a   1.000
_cell.length_b   1.000
_cell.length_c   1.000
_cell.angle_alpha   90.00
_cell.angle_beta   90.00
_cell.angle_gamma   90.00
#
_symmetry.space_group_name_H-M   'P 1'
#
loop_
_entity.id
_entity.type
_entity.pdbx_description
1 polymer ?
#
loop_
_entity_poly.entity_id
_entity_poly.type
_entity_poly.pdbx_seq_one_letter_code
_entity_poly.pdbx_strand_id
1 'polypeptide(L)'
;MRWKFVIPSFIIVAAMIAVTVLFLDTFIRKALVAGGEKAFGAKVEIAGVKTRLRNMSVSISGVAVADKDNEWRNVFEAESLRFSMEPLPLLSKKVIINEMSVAGIRWGTQRATSGALPPRKLKKIAAAGRKEDENSATARLLNRLKEKGKEELASLPALQTIQNAQSGIKDLSVGKVVASLDLQSPAEIEKIKSDISARSEQFSKTLEGLQVNEKAAKAGALLNELKDVRIQNLSDIERTRSKIDELNRTKNELEQSYKDIQSLQSQVSSAFSDSKNILARLEEAKDRDFQSLMAKMQLPSFSYSNIAQGIFGPMWINRANSVIHYIHIARKYMPARSKKDKKATRPRLRGIDVSFPRENALPSFLIRTVSLSGSTGGPGKTGEALDFKGIAGNITSDPVLLGKPLTATIDGIQGSKRLALSAELDHTTIDTTDRIDISYSGLPVKDFNLPSSEYLPAFNEGTVAIESSFTLKSSATVDCYMDAVLSGIGVYSGSASNEINKIVAQLWEGVTEIRIHSGLAGSMDNPALSVSSNLDDILSSKIKNLYGEKLAEVQNEARTEIDRLTAEKKQELLAQAAATKETILNQVMANQKEIRYTMDALANKKEEIENQIRSRADEEKKKAEEELKKKAVDQLQNLFK
;
A
#
# COMPACT_ATOMS: atom_id res chain seq x y z
N MET A 1 -82.22 4.10 -50.32
CA MET A 1 -81.49 4.14 -49.03
C MET A 1 -82.45 3.74 -47.92
N ARG A 2 -82.13 2.73 -47.10
CA ARG A 2 -82.99 2.33 -45.97
C ARG A 2 -82.80 3.34 -44.84
N TRP A 3 -83.54 4.44 -44.84
CA TRP A 3 -83.43 5.53 -43.85
C TRP A 3 -83.60 5.05 -42.40
N LYS A 4 -84.38 3.99 -42.19
CA LYS A 4 -84.52 3.27 -40.90
C LYS A 4 -83.23 2.60 -40.40
N PHE A 5 -82.21 2.44 -41.23
CA PHE A 5 -80.89 1.92 -40.87
C PHE A 5 -79.83 3.02 -40.84
N VAL A 6 -79.85 3.94 -41.82
CA VAL A 6 -78.88 5.03 -41.93
C VAL A 6 -78.94 5.99 -40.76
N ILE A 7 -80.14 6.37 -40.30
CA ILE A 7 -80.30 7.33 -39.19
C ILE A 7 -79.78 6.74 -37.87
N PRO A 8 -80.18 5.52 -37.44
CA PRO A 8 -79.59 4.89 -36.25
C PRO A 8 -78.09 4.68 -36.36
N SER A 9 -77.57 4.24 -37.52
CA SER A 9 -76.13 4.07 -37.71
C SER A 9 -75.37 5.40 -37.61
N PHE A 10 -75.91 6.49 -38.17
CA PHE A 10 -75.33 7.82 -38.04
C PHE A 10 -75.33 8.30 -36.59
N ILE A 11 -76.42 8.10 -35.86
CA ILE A 11 -76.50 8.45 -34.43
C ILE A 11 -75.47 7.66 -33.62
N ILE A 12 -75.32 6.35 -33.88
CA ILE A 12 -74.32 5.51 -33.20
C ILE A 12 -72.90 5.98 -33.52
N VAL A 13 -72.60 6.29 -34.79
CA VAL A 13 -71.28 6.78 -35.20
C VAL A 13 -71.01 8.17 -34.61
N ALA A 14 -71.98 9.08 -34.63
CA ALA A 14 -71.86 10.41 -34.03
C ALA A 14 -71.69 10.33 -32.51
N ALA A 15 -72.42 9.45 -31.83
CA ALA A 15 -72.24 9.18 -30.41
C ALA A 15 -70.86 8.59 -30.11
N MET A 16 -70.38 7.66 -30.93
CA MET A 16 -69.04 7.07 -30.80
C MET A 16 -67.94 8.12 -30.99
N ILE A 17 -68.08 9.01 -31.99
CA ILE A 17 -67.16 10.14 -32.20
C ILE A 17 -67.23 11.10 -31.02
N ALA A 18 -68.42 11.48 -30.56
CA ALA A 18 -68.59 12.39 -29.43
C ALA A 18 -67.95 11.82 -28.15
N VAL A 19 -68.17 10.55 -27.84
CA VAL A 19 -67.51 9.86 -26.72
C VAL A 19 -66.00 9.84 -26.92
N THR A 20 -65.51 9.50 -28.11
CA THR A 20 -64.07 9.45 -28.38
C THR A 20 -63.42 10.82 -28.21
N VAL A 21 -64.06 11.90 -28.67
CA VAL A 21 -63.57 13.28 -28.55
C VAL A 21 -63.62 13.78 -27.11
N LEU A 22 -64.74 13.55 -26.39
CA LEU A 22 -64.91 13.99 -25.00
C LEU A 22 -63.95 13.27 -24.04
N PHE A 23 -63.67 11.99 -24.29
CA PHE A 23 -62.79 11.18 -23.45
C PHE A 23 -61.36 11.03 -24.00
N LEU A 24 -61.03 11.68 -25.12
CA LEU A 24 -59.74 11.55 -25.81
C LEU A 24 -58.56 11.83 -24.86
N ASP A 25 -58.65 12.94 -24.13
CA ASP A 25 -57.65 13.37 -23.16
C ASP A 25 -57.45 12.32 -22.05
N THR A 26 -58.55 11.71 -21.59
CA THR A 26 -58.51 10.66 -20.57
C THR A 26 -57.88 9.36 -21.09
N PHE A 27 -58.23 8.96 -22.32
CA PHE A 27 -57.66 7.77 -22.95
C PHE A 27 -56.16 7.93 -23.20
N ILE A 28 -55.74 9.08 -23.74
CA ILE A 28 -54.32 9.37 -23.98
C ILE A 28 -53.55 9.40 -22.67
N ARG A 29 -54.08 10.08 -21.64
CA ARG A 29 -53.46 10.10 -20.30
C ARG A 29 -53.26 8.68 -19.75
N LYS A 30 -54.29 7.83 -19.80
CA LYS A 30 -54.20 6.44 -19.32
C LYS A 30 -53.22 5.61 -20.14
N ALA A 31 -53.19 5.78 -21.46
CA ALA A 31 -52.28 5.08 -22.35
C ALA A 31 -50.82 5.48 -22.10
N LEU A 32 -50.55 6.77 -21.92
CA LEU A 32 -49.22 7.29 -21.60
C LEU A 32 -48.75 6.84 -20.22
N VAL A 33 -49.61 6.89 -19.19
CA VAL A 33 -49.28 6.36 -17.86
C VAL A 33 -48.99 4.86 -17.93
N ALA A 34 -49.87 4.06 -18.55
CA ALA A 34 -49.67 2.62 -18.64
C ALA A 34 -48.43 2.23 -19.48
N GLY A 35 -48.17 2.97 -20.57
CA GLY A 35 -46.99 2.80 -21.40
C GLY A 35 -45.71 3.16 -20.63
N GLY A 36 -45.71 4.30 -19.93
CA GLY A 36 -44.61 4.74 -19.08
C GLY A 36 -44.35 3.77 -17.92
N GLU A 37 -45.38 3.37 -17.18
CA GLU A 37 -45.27 2.38 -16.10
C GLU A 37 -44.68 1.06 -16.60
N LYS A 38 -45.01 0.64 -17.83
CA LYS A 38 -44.47 -0.56 -18.45
C LYS A 38 -43.01 -0.39 -18.92
N ALA A 39 -42.65 0.78 -19.45
CA ALA A 39 -41.31 1.05 -19.97
C ALA A 39 -40.28 1.24 -18.86
N PHE A 40 -40.62 2.05 -17.85
CA PHE A 40 -39.73 2.37 -16.73
C PHE A 40 -39.87 1.38 -15.57
N GLY A 41 -40.94 0.59 -15.52
CA GLY A 41 -41.18 -0.35 -14.41
C GLY A 41 -41.44 0.34 -13.08
N ALA A 42 -41.74 1.64 -13.09
CA ALA A 42 -41.97 2.50 -11.93
C ALA A 42 -43.25 3.34 -12.12
N LYS A 43 -43.75 3.96 -11.06
CA LYS A 43 -44.95 4.79 -11.13
C LYS A 43 -44.72 6.01 -12.02
N VAL A 44 -45.60 6.19 -13.00
CA VAL A 44 -45.61 7.36 -13.88
C VAL A 44 -46.86 8.19 -13.60
N GLU A 45 -46.65 9.47 -13.35
CA GLU A 45 -47.72 10.42 -13.05
C GLU A 45 -47.77 11.48 -14.15
N ILE A 46 -48.99 11.78 -14.61
CA ILE A 46 -49.27 12.84 -15.58
C ILE A 46 -50.38 13.69 -14.98
N ALA A 47 -50.12 14.98 -14.74
CA ALA A 47 -51.10 15.88 -14.14
C ALA A 47 -52.28 16.13 -15.09
N GLY A 48 -52.02 16.36 -16.38
CA GLY A 48 -53.07 16.56 -17.37
C GLY A 48 -52.62 16.34 -18.81
N VAL A 49 -53.59 16.05 -19.67
CA VAL A 49 -53.43 16.00 -21.12
C VAL A 49 -54.54 16.86 -21.73
N LYS A 50 -54.19 17.69 -22.71
CA LYS A 50 -55.12 18.49 -23.49
C LYS A 50 -54.84 18.27 -24.97
N THR A 51 -55.85 17.81 -25.70
CA THR A 51 -55.78 17.66 -27.15
C THR A 51 -56.59 18.73 -27.87
N ARG A 52 -56.05 19.24 -28.98
CA ARG A 52 -56.79 20.14 -29.89
C ARG A 52 -56.79 19.54 -31.28
N LEU A 53 -57.93 19.00 -31.67
CA LEU A 53 -58.10 18.30 -32.95
C LEU A 53 -57.89 19.21 -34.17
N ARG A 54 -58.28 20.49 -34.09
CA ARG A 54 -58.13 21.45 -35.20
C ARG A 54 -56.70 21.58 -35.70
N ASN A 55 -55.73 21.58 -34.77
CA ASN A 55 -54.31 21.76 -35.08
C ASN A 55 -53.51 20.46 -34.86
N MET A 56 -54.20 19.34 -34.62
CA MET A 56 -53.61 18.05 -34.23
C MET A 56 -52.51 18.20 -33.16
N SER A 57 -52.74 19.07 -32.18
CA SER A 57 -51.77 19.40 -31.14
C SER A 57 -52.10 18.71 -29.83
N VAL A 58 -51.08 18.19 -29.15
CA VAL A 58 -51.18 17.57 -27.84
C VAL A 58 -50.33 18.37 -26.86
N SER A 59 -50.90 18.69 -25.71
CA SER A 59 -50.20 19.33 -24.59
C SER A 59 -50.34 18.44 -23.36
N ILE A 60 -49.20 18.03 -22.81
CA ILE A 60 -49.10 17.21 -21.60
C ILE A 60 -48.50 18.11 -20.52
N SER A 61 -49.05 18.05 -19.31
CA SER A 61 -48.61 18.84 -18.17
C SER A 61 -48.27 17.93 -17.00
N GLY A 62 -47.18 18.27 -16.30
CA GLY A 62 -46.70 17.61 -15.09
C GLY A 62 -46.45 16.11 -15.30
N VAL A 63 -45.40 15.78 -16.05
CA VAL A 63 -44.92 14.41 -16.21
C VAL A 63 -43.89 14.13 -15.12
N ALA A 64 -44.09 13.08 -14.33
CA ALA A 64 -43.13 12.64 -13.33
C ALA A 64 -42.95 11.11 -13.39
N VAL A 65 -41.71 10.67 -13.45
CA VAL A 65 -41.32 9.25 -13.49
C VAL A 65 -40.57 8.92 -12.22
N ALA A 66 -41.11 8.02 -11.40
CA ALA A 66 -40.48 7.58 -10.16
C ALA A 66 -39.24 6.72 -10.41
N ASP A 67 -38.32 6.73 -9.45
CA ASP A 67 -37.18 5.81 -9.40
C ASP A 67 -37.63 4.44 -8.85
N LYS A 68 -37.17 3.38 -9.52
CA LYS A 68 -37.46 1.99 -9.15
C LYS A 68 -36.66 1.56 -7.92
N ASP A 69 -35.45 2.09 -7.77
CA ASP A 69 -34.55 1.75 -6.67
C ASP A 69 -34.77 2.67 -5.46
N ASN A 70 -35.38 3.85 -5.67
CA ASN A 70 -35.75 4.79 -4.60
C ASN A 70 -37.16 5.38 -4.79
N GLU A 71 -38.14 4.81 -4.09
CA GLU A 71 -39.55 5.19 -4.22
C GLU A 71 -39.88 6.65 -3.88
N TRP A 72 -38.98 7.36 -3.19
CA TRP A 72 -39.15 8.74 -2.74
C TRP A 72 -38.44 9.76 -3.65
N ARG A 73 -37.93 9.32 -4.81
CA ARG A 73 -37.28 10.20 -5.79
C ARG A 73 -37.86 10.00 -7.20
N ASN A 74 -37.84 11.08 -7.99
CA ASN A 74 -38.11 11.03 -9.42
C ASN A 74 -36.80 10.84 -10.19
N VAL A 75 -36.77 9.95 -11.18
CA VAL A 75 -35.66 9.89 -12.14
C VAL A 75 -35.71 11.12 -13.05
N PHE A 76 -36.92 11.45 -13.51
CA PHE A 76 -37.18 12.49 -14.49
C PHE A 76 -38.54 13.14 -14.22
N GLU A 77 -38.58 14.47 -14.29
CA GLU A 77 -39.82 15.25 -14.33
C GLU A 77 -39.76 16.32 -15.42
N ALA A 78 -40.91 16.62 -16.02
CA ALA A 78 -41.08 17.70 -16.98
C ALA A 78 -42.39 18.44 -16.71
N GLU A 79 -42.30 19.77 -16.64
CA GLU A 79 -43.46 20.62 -16.37
C GLU A 79 -44.46 20.60 -17.53
N SER A 80 -43.97 20.73 -18.76
CA SER A 80 -44.84 20.68 -19.93
C SER A 80 -44.16 20.07 -21.15
N LEU A 81 -44.95 19.35 -21.92
CA LEU A 81 -44.55 18.74 -23.17
C LEU A 81 -45.63 19.06 -24.21
N ARG A 82 -45.24 19.67 -25.33
CA ARG A 82 -46.16 20.12 -26.37
C ARG A 82 -45.64 19.71 -27.74
N PHE A 83 -46.52 19.19 -28.59
CA PHE A 83 -46.19 18.91 -29.98
C PHE A 83 -47.43 18.99 -30.86
N SER A 84 -47.21 19.16 -32.15
CA SER A 84 -48.24 19.09 -33.19
C SER A 84 -47.87 18.02 -34.21
N MET A 85 -48.87 17.24 -34.63
CA MET A 85 -48.71 16.21 -35.65
C MET A 85 -49.20 16.73 -37.00
N GLU A 86 -48.58 16.28 -38.09
CA GLU A 86 -49.08 16.58 -39.43
C GLU A 86 -50.39 15.82 -39.72
N PRO A 87 -51.48 16.51 -40.13
CA PRO A 87 -52.77 15.87 -40.35
C PRO A 87 -52.78 14.84 -41.49
N LEU A 88 -52.11 15.13 -42.62
CA LEU A 88 -52.15 14.27 -43.81
C LEU A 88 -51.43 12.92 -43.59
N PRO A 89 -50.19 12.88 -43.05
CA PRO A 89 -49.55 11.61 -42.72
C PRO A 89 -50.33 10.78 -41.70
N LEU A 90 -51.03 11.43 -40.76
CA LEU A 90 -51.80 10.75 -39.72
C LEU A 90 -52.93 9.88 -40.28
N LEU A 91 -53.56 10.30 -41.39
CA LEU A 91 -54.55 9.50 -42.12
C LEU A 91 -53.96 8.19 -42.66
N SER A 92 -52.66 8.21 -42.98
CA SER A 92 -51.88 7.03 -43.40
C SER A 92 -51.21 6.31 -42.22
N LYS A 93 -51.66 6.56 -40.98
CA LYS A 93 -51.09 6.02 -39.74
C LYS A 93 -49.62 6.41 -39.49
N LYS A 94 -49.15 7.50 -40.09
CA LYS A 94 -47.80 8.03 -39.87
C LYS A 94 -47.86 9.22 -38.92
N VAL A 95 -47.05 9.19 -37.88
CA VAL A 95 -46.98 10.27 -36.87
C VAL A 95 -45.75 11.10 -37.16
N ILE A 96 -45.96 12.27 -37.76
CA ILE A 96 -44.89 13.20 -38.11
C ILE A 96 -45.03 14.45 -37.25
N ILE A 97 -44.00 14.74 -36.48
CA ILE A 97 -43.91 15.88 -35.57
C ILE A 97 -42.74 16.73 -36.04
N ASN A 98 -43.03 17.94 -36.51
CA ASN A 98 -41.98 18.86 -36.95
C ASN A 98 -41.27 19.47 -35.74
N GLU A 99 -42.05 19.94 -34.76
CA GLU A 99 -41.53 20.58 -33.56
C GLU A 99 -42.21 20.00 -32.31
N MET A 100 -41.38 19.68 -31.33
CA MET A 100 -41.77 19.28 -30.00
C MET A 100 -41.04 20.15 -28.98
N SER A 101 -41.77 20.70 -28.02
CA SER A 101 -41.19 21.46 -26.92
C SER A 101 -41.36 20.71 -25.62
N VAL A 102 -40.28 20.48 -24.90
CA VAL A 102 -40.28 19.97 -23.52
C VAL A 102 -39.67 21.05 -22.63
N ALA A 103 -40.44 21.52 -21.66
CA ALA A 103 -40.05 22.60 -20.77
C ALA A 103 -40.11 22.16 -19.30
N GLY A 104 -39.23 22.77 -18.50
CA GLY A 104 -39.15 22.53 -17.07
C GLY A 104 -38.65 21.13 -16.72
N ILE A 105 -37.66 20.62 -17.47
CA ILE A 105 -37.04 19.33 -17.18
C ILE A 105 -36.22 19.42 -15.90
N ARG A 106 -36.41 18.47 -14.98
CA ARG A 106 -35.59 18.29 -13.77
C ARG A 106 -35.36 16.80 -13.52
N TRP A 107 -34.30 16.49 -12.79
CA TRP A 107 -33.85 15.11 -12.54
C TRP A 107 -33.56 14.88 -11.07
N GLY A 108 -33.86 13.69 -10.55
CA GLY A 108 -33.51 13.31 -9.18
C GLY A 108 -34.19 14.16 -8.10
N THR A 109 -35.38 14.69 -8.36
CA THR A 109 -36.15 15.50 -7.40
C THR A 109 -36.84 14.63 -6.35
N GLN A 110 -37.05 15.19 -5.15
CA GLN A 110 -37.73 14.49 -4.05
C GLN A 110 -39.24 14.45 -4.26
N ARG A 111 -39.84 13.29 -4.00
CA ARG A 111 -41.28 13.05 -4.13
C ARG A 111 -41.99 13.24 -2.80
N ALA A 112 -43.20 13.78 -2.85
CA ALA A 112 -44.11 13.83 -1.69
C ALA A 112 -44.88 12.51 -1.46
N THR A 113 -45.00 11.66 -2.48
CA THR A 113 -45.71 10.37 -2.40
C THR A 113 -44.86 9.23 -2.95
N SER A 114 -45.00 8.04 -2.35
CA SER A 114 -44.27 6.84 -2.79
C SER A 114 -44.57 6.53 -4.27
N GLY A 115 -43.49 6.28 -4.99
CA GLY A 115 -43.44 5.84 -6.38
C GLY A 115 -43.57 4.31 -6.56
N ALA A 116 -43.85 3.56 -5.49
CA ALA A 116 -44.03 2.11 -5.58
C ALA A 116 -45.22 1.73 -6.47
N LEU A 117 -45.02 0.77 -7.36
CA LEU A 117 -46.13 0.16 -8.09
C LEU A 117 -46.83 -0.89 -7.20
N PRO A 118 -48.16 -1.04 -7.30
CA PRO A 118 -48.87 -2.10 -6.60
C PRO A 118 -48.36 -3.51 -6.98
N PRO A 119 -48.23 -4.46 -6.04
CA PRO A 119 -47.69 -5.81 -6.29
C PRO A 119 -48.41 -6.57 -7.42
N ARG A 120 -49.71 -6.33 -7.60
CA ARG A 120 -50.52 -6.89 -8.69
C ARG A 120 -50.12 -6.37 -10.07
N LYS A 121 -49.73 -5.09 -10.18
CA LYS A 121 -49.24 -4.51 -11.44
C LYS A 121 -47.82 -5.02 -11.73
N LEU A 122 -46.94 -5.07 -10.73
CA LEU A 122 -45.62 -5.69 -10.84
C LEU A 122 -45.68 -7.14 -11.35
N LYS A 123 -46.56 -7.98 -10.78
CA LYS A 123 -46.75 -9.36 -11.25
C LYS A 123 -47.28 -9.45 -12.68
N LYS A 124 -48.17 -8.55 -13.11
CA LYS A 124 -48.67 -8.50 -14.51
C LYS A 124 -47.61 -8.03 -15.50
N ILE A 125 -46.80 -7.04 -15.13
CA ILE A 125 -45.69 -6.54 -15.94
C ILE A 125 -44.60 -7.63 -16.06
N ALA A 126 -44.28 -8.31 -14.95
CA ALA A 126 -43.36 -9.45 -14.93
C ALA A 126 -43.89 -10.67 -15.72
N ALA A 127 -45.19 -10.98 -15.62
CA ALA A 127 -45.81 -12.07 -16.38
C ALA A 127 -45.89 -11.79 -17.89
N ALA A 128 -46.03 -10.52 -18.30
CA ALA A 128 -45.99 -10.11 -19.70
C ALA A 128 -44.56 -10.09 -20.28
N GLY A 129 -43.52 -9.97 -19.43
CA GLY A 129 -42.10 -10.08 -19.82
C GLY A 129 -41.51 -11.49 -19.75
N ARG A 130 -42.19 -12.43 -19.07
CA ARG A 130 -41.69 -13.79 -18.79
C ARG A 130 -41.51 -14.72 -19.99
N LYS A 131 -41.89 -14.33 -21.22
CA LYS A 131 -41.61 -15.16 -22.41
C LYS A 131 -40.21 -14.93 -23.02
N GLU A 132 -39.42 -13.96 -22.55
CA GLU A 132 -38.07 -13.71 -23.11
C GLU A 132 -36.92 -13.54 -22.10
N ASP A 133 -37.17 -13.36 -20.79
CA ASP A 133 -36.13 -12.83 -19.89
C ASP A 133 -35.61 -13.76 -18.77
N GLU A 134 -35.93 -15.06 -18.76
CA GLU A 134 -35.36 -16.00 -17.76
C GLU A 134 -33.90 -16.41 -18.08
N ASN A 135 -33.47 -16.19 -19.33
CA ASN A 135 -32.11 -16.39 -19.83
C ASN A 135 -31.46 -15.09 -20.35
N SER A 136 -31.96 -13.93 -19.93
CA SER A 136 -31.43 -12.63 -20.34
C SER A 136 -30.00 -12.47 -19.83
N ALA A 137 -29.08 -12.07 -20.71
CA ALA A 137 -27.68 -11.83 -20.37
C ALA A 137 -27.53 -10.87 -19.17
N THR A 138 -28.51 -9.98 -18.96
CA THR A 138 -28.59 -9.05 -17.83
C THR A 138 -28.83 -9.72 -16.48
N ALA A 139 -29.66 -10.77 -16.38
CA ALA A 139 -29.86 -11.49 -15.12
C ALA A 139 -28.63 -12.34 -14.75
N ARG A 140 -27.97 -12.92 -15.76
CA ARG A 140 -26.70 -13.66 -15.59
C ARG A 140 -25.54 -12.72 -15.26
N LEU A 141 -25.50 -11.53 -15.85
CA LEU A 141 -24.51 -10.50 -15.55
C LEU A 141 -24.76 -9.90 -14.16
N LEU A 142 -26.00 -9.65 -13.76
CA LEU A 142 -26.34 -9.16 -12.42
C LEU A 142 -26.04 -10.19 -11.32
N ASN A 143 -26.23 -11.50 -11.59
CA ASN A 143 -25.82 -12.55 -10.66
C ASN A 143 -24.29 -12.76 -10.67
N ARG A 144 -23.63 -12.81 -11.83
CA ARG A 144 -22.16 -12.93 -11.92
C ARG A 144 -21.42 -11.70 -11.43
N LEU A 145 -21.99 -10.50 -11.49
CA LEU A 145 -21.41 -9.27 -10.93
C LEU A 145 -21.79 -9.08 -9.45
N LYS A 146 -22.86 -9.70 -8.96
CA LYS A 146 -23.06 -9.85 -7.51
C LYS A 146 -22.11 -10.89 -6.92
N GLU A 147 -21.74 -11.91 -7.69
CA GLU A 147 -20.72 -12.90 -7.30
C GLU A 147 -19.31 -12.32 -7.46
N LYS A 148 -18.93 -11.78 -8.63
CA LYS A 148 -17.66 -11.08 -8.85
C LYS A 148 -17.53 -9.79 -8.06
N GLY A 149 -18.59 -9.00 -7.89
CA GLY A 149 -18.57 -7.81 -7.02
C GLY A 149 -18.58 -8.17 -5.54
N LYS A 150 -18.80 -9.43 -5.16
CA LYS A 150 -18.51 -9.95 -3.82
C LYS A 150 -17.12 -10.59 -3.74
N GLU A 151 -16.64 -11.24 -4.80
CA GLU A 151 -15.28 -11.80 -4.90
C GLU A 151 -14.21 -10.72 -5.05
N GLU A 152 -14.43 -9.67 -5.84
CA GLU A 152 -13.55 -8.50 -6.01
C GLU A 152 -13.57 -7.59 -4.77
N LEU A 153 -14.69 -7.59 -4.03
CA LEU A 153 -14.83 -6.92 -2.73
C LEU A 153 -14.21 -7.76 -1.59
N ALA A 154 -14.25 -9.09 -1.70
CA ALA A 154 -13.52 -10.02 -0.84
C ALA A 154 -12.03 -10.08 -1.17
N SER A 155 -11.65 -9.78 -2.41
CA SER A 155 -10.29 -9.57 -2.88
C SER A 155 -9.88 -8.11 -2.79
N LEU A 156 -10.34 -7.40 -1.76
CA LEU A 156 -9.70 -6.16 -1.31
C LEU A 156 -8.71 -6.46 -0.15
N PRO A 157 -7.54 -7.06 -0.43
CA PRO A 157 -6.41 -7.04 0.50
C PRO A 157 -6.15 -5.62 1.04
N ALA A 158 -6.34 -4.59 0.22
CA ALA A 158 -6.00 -3.20 0.56
C ALA A 158 -6.62 -2.67 1.87
N LEU A 159 -7.80 -3.13 2.28
CA LEU A 159 -8.49 -2.62 3.47
C LEU A 159 -8.21 -3.45 4.74
N GLN A 160 -8.11 -4.78 4.62
CA GLN A 160 -7.63 -5.63 5.72
C GLN A 160 -6.16 -5.35 6.03
N THR A 161 -5.39 -4.95 5.02
CA THR A 161 -3.96 -4.64 5.13
C THR A 161 -3.66 -3.39 5.96
N ILE A 162 -4.49 -2.34 5.94
CA ILE A 162 -4.27 -1.15 6.80
C ILE A 162 -4.56 -1.51 8.27
N GLN A 163 -5.61 -2.30 8.52
CA GLN A 163 -5.92 -2.84 9.85
C GLN A 163 -4.79 -3.75 10.36
N ASN A 164 -4.20 -4.57 9.49
CA ASN A 164 -3.09 -5.47 9.83
C ASN A 164 -1.75 -4.73 9.98
N ALA A 165 -1.51 -3.68 9.19
CA ALA A 165 -0.32 -2.85 9.30
C ALA A 165 -0.30 -2.08 10.63
N GLN A 166 -1.46 -1.61 11.11
CA GLN A 166 -1.55 -0.93 12.40
C GLN A 166 -1.52 -1.90 13.59
N SER A 167 -2.13 -3.09 13.45
CA SER A 167 -2.06 -4.14 14.47
C SER A 167 -0.62 -4.66 14.63
N GLY A 168 0.14 -4.77 13.55
CA GLY A 168 1.55 -5.17 13.57
C GLY A 168 2.47 -4.16 14.26
N ILE A 169 2.21 -2.86 14.14
CA ILE A 169 3.06 -1.81 14.74
C ILE A 169 2.72 -1.57 16.21
N LYS A 170 1.44 -1.69 16.60
CA LYS A 170 0.99 -1.36 17.97
C LYS A 170 1.39 -2.42 19.01
N ASP A 171 1.51 -3.68 18.61
CA ASP A 171 1.98 -4.77 19.49
C ASP A 171 3.51 -4.90 19.55
N LEU A 172 4.24 -4.16 18.70
CA LEU A 172 5.70 -4.14 18.65
C LEU A 172 6.32 -3.26 19.75
N SER A 173 5.86 -3.41 21.00
CA SER A 173 6.61 -2.85 22.13
C SER A 173 8.01 -3.44 22.11
N VAL A 174 9.00 -2.62 21.75
CA VAL A 174 10.39 -3.03 21.54
C VAL A 174 10.92 -3.83 22.73
N GLY A 175 10.55 -3.43 23.95
CA GLY A 175 10.90 -4.15 25.17
C GLY A 175 10.42 -5.61 25.23
N LYS A 176 9.22 -5.95 24.71
CA LYS A 176 8.73 -7.34 24.66
C LYS A 176 9.40 -8.15 23.55
N VAL A 177 9.69 -7.52 22.41
CA VAL A 177 10.38 -8.18 21.30
C VAL A 177 11.83 -8.47 21.67
N VAL A 178 12.54 -7.51 22.27
CA VAL A 178 13.90 -7.70 22.80
C VAL A 178 13.93 -8.76 23.90
N ALA A 179 12.95 -8.76 24.82
CA ALA A 179 12.88 -9.76 25.89
C ALA A 179 12.52 -11.19 25.41
N SER A 180 11.94 -11.34 24.22
CA SER A 180 11.60 -12.64 23.62
C SER A 180 12.67 -13.15 22.65
N LEU A 181 13.71 -12.36 22.41
CA LEU A 181 14.86 -12.73 21.59
C LEU A 181 15.97 -13.32 22.47
N ASP A 182 16.50 -14.45 22.05
CA ASP A 182 17.72 -15.01 22.61
C ASP A 182 18.90 -14.21 22.07
N LEU A 183 19.25 -13.13 22.78
CA LEU A 183 20.31 -12.20 22.37
C LEU A 183 21.67 -12.92 22.38
N GLN A 184 22.49 -12.68 21.36
CA GLN A 184 23.87 -13.18 21.27
C GLN A 184 24.84 -12.35 22.10
N SER A 185 24.56 -11.07 22.31
CA SER A 185 25.43 -10.16 23.06
C SER A 185 25.70 -10.62 24.52
N PRO A 186 24.74 -11.17 25.30
CA PRO A 186 25.02 -11.73 26.63
C PRO A 186 25.87 -13.01 26.58
N ALA A 187 25.66 -13.88 25.59
CA ALA A 187 26.45 -15.11 25.45
C ALA A 187 27.91 -14.79 25.07
N GLU A 188 28.13 -13.79 24.21
CA GLU A 188 29.46 -13.34 23.83
C GLU A 188 30.19 -12.69 25.02
N ILE A 189 29.47 -11.99 25.91
CA ILE A 189 30.03 -11.46 27.17
C ILE A 189 30.58 -12.59 28.05
N GLU A 190 29.81 -13.66 28.27
CA GLU A 190 30.28 -14.81 29.07
C GLU A 190 31.48 -15.51 28.42
N LYS A 191 31.49 -15.60 27.08
CA LYS A 191 32.62 -16.14 26.34
C LYS A 191 33.88 -15.30 26.53
N ILE A 192 33.77 -13.98 26.43
CA ILE A 192 34.92 -13.09 26.67
C ILE A 192 35.38 -13.18 28.13
N LYS A 193 34.47 -13.29 29.10
CA LYS A 193 34.80 -13.50 30.52
C LYS A 193 35.59 -14.80 30.74
N SER A 194 35.19 -15.86 30.06
CA SER A 194 35.91 -17.14 30.03
C SER A 194 37.29 -16.99 29.37
N ASP A 195 37.39 -16.31 28.23
CA ASP A 195 38.66 -16.07 27.52
C ASP A 195 39.67 -15.30 28.40
N ILE A 196 39.20 -14.28 29.15
CA ILE A 196 40.02 -13.52 30.11
C ILE A 196 40.55 -14.45 31.21
N SER A 197 39.68 -15.30 31.76
CA SER A 197 40.03 -16.22 32.84
C SER A 197 41.01 -17.30 32.37
N ALA A 198 40.79 -17.88 31.20
CA ALA A 198 41.68 -18.88 30.60
C ALA A 198 43.08 -18.30 30.30
N ARG A 199 43.16 -17.07 29.78
CA ARG A 199 44.43 -16.36 29.58
C ARG A 199 45.14 -16.08 30.90
N SER A 200 44.39 -15.70 31.93
CA SER A 200 44.95 -15.51 33.28
C SER A 200 45.61 -16.79 33.78
N GLU A 201 44.89 -17.91 33.72
CA GLU A 201 45.40 -19.20 34.16
C GLU A 201 46.64 -19.64 33.37
N GLN A 202 46.63 -19.43 32.05
CA GLN A 202 47.77 -19.73 31.19
C GLN A 202 49.02 -18.92 31.59
N PHE A 203 48.88 -17.62 31.85
CA PHE A 203 49.98 -16.77 32.26
C PHE A 203 50.49 -17.13 33.66
N SER A 204 49.59 -17.42 34.60
CA SER A 204 49.96 -17.90 35.95
C SER A 204 50.74 -19.22 35.88
N LYS A 205 50.27 -20.20 35.11
CA LYS A 205 50.99 -21.47 34.90
C LYS A 205 52.36 -21.28 34.26
N THR A 206 52.45 -20.36 33.28
CA THR A 206 53.73 -20.02 32.65
C THR A 206 54.69 -19.42 33.68
N LEU A 207 54.21 -18.52 34.54
CA LEU A 207 55.01 -17.90 35.59
C LEU A 207 55.45 -18.90 36.66
N GLU A 208 54.57 -19.80 37.08
CA GLU A 208 54.87 -20.90 38.01
C GLU A 208 55.91 -21.87 37.42
N GLY A 209 55.75 -22.24 36.15
CA GLY A 209 56.65 -23.15 35.44
C GLY A 209 58.08 -22.62 35.26
N LEU A 210 58.31 -21.31 35.42
CA LEU A 210 59.66 -20.74 35.45
C LEU A 210 60.42 -21.08 36.73
N GLN A 211 59.72 -21.54 37.78
CA GLN A 211 60.26 -22.01 39.06
C GLN A 211 61.26 -21.03 39.67
N VAL A 212 60.92 -19.73 39.63
CA VAL A 212 61.82 -18.64 40.04
C VAL A 212 62.28 -18.81 41.50
N ASN A 213 61.34 -19.13 42.40
CA ASN A 213 61.65 -19.31 43.81
C ASN A 213 62.57 -20.51 44.07
N GLU A 214 62.41 -21.61 43.34
CA GLU A 214 63.29 -22.78 43.47
C GLU A 214 64.71 -22.46 42.97
N LYS A 215 64.82 -21.77 41.83
CA LYS A 215 66.10 -21.33 41.28
C LYS A 215 66.79 -20.32 42.20
N ALA A 216 66.03 -19.39 42.78
CA ALA A 216 66.53 -18.43 43.78
C ALA A 216 66.99 -19.14 45.07
N ALA A 217 66.24 -20.13 45.55
CA ALA A 217 66.64 -20.93 46.71
C ALA A 217 67.91 -21.75 46.46
N LYS A 218 68.03 -22.37 45.27
CA LYS A 218 69.25 -23.09 44.85
C LYS A 218 70.46 -22.15 44.80
N ALA A 219 70.29 -20.96 44.24
CA ALA A 219 71.33 -19.93 44.24
C ALA A 219 71.69 -19.46 45.66
N GLY A 220 70.70 -19.29 46.55
CA GLY A 220 70.91 -18.97 47.96
C GLY A 220 71.68 -20.06 48.72
N ALA A 221 71.39 -21.33 48.47
CA ALA A 221 72.14 -22.46 49.02
C ALA A 221 73.60 -22.44 48.55
N LEU A 222 73.83 -22.20 47.26
CA LEU A 222 75.18 -22.07 46.70
C LEU A 222 75.93 -20.87 47.31
N LEU A 223 75.27 -19.74 47.51
CA LEU A 223 75.86 -18.57 48.19
C LEU A 223 76.26 -18.88 49.64
N ASN A 224 75.45 -19.66 50.35
CA ASN A 224 75.76 -20.09 51.72
C ASN A 224 76.94 -21.06 51.77
N GLU A 225 77.01 -22.05 50.86
CA GLU A 225 78.17 -22.95 50.75
C GLU A 225 79.47 -22.17 50.49
N LEU A 226 79.37 -21.08 49.72
CA LEU A 226 80.50 -20.23 49.36
C LEU A 226 80.89 -19.20 50.43
N LYS A 227 80.10 -19.04 51.49
CA LYS A 227 80.28 -17.99 52.50
C LYS A 227 81.61 -18.08 53.24
N ASP A 228 82.02 -19.29 53.62
CA ASP A 228 83.19 -19.56 54.46
C ASP A 228 84.38 -20.17 53.69
N VAL A 229 84.35 -20.12 52.35
CA VAL A 229 85.45 -20.65 51.52
C VAL A 229 86.72 -19.85 51.77
N ARG A 230 87.79 -20.55 52.16
CA ARG A 230 89.15 -20.00 52.32
C ARG A 230 90.13 -20.84 51.51
N ILE A 231 90.88 -20.19 50.62
CA ILE A 231 91.87 -20.87 49.78
C ILE A 231 93.18 -20.96 50.56
N GLN A 232 93.58 -22.17 50.95
CA GLN A 232 94.79 -22.41 51.75
C GLN A 232 95.88 -23.15 50.95
N ASN A 233 95.51 -24.01 50.02
CA ASN A 233 96.45 -24.80 49.20
C ASN A 233 96.01 -24.87 47.72
N LEU A 234 96.88 -25.43 46.85
CA LEU A 234 96.60 -25.59 45.42
C LEU A 234 95.40 -26.51 45.11
N SER A 235 95.15 -27.55 45.90
CA SER A 235 93.97 -28.43 45.71
C SER A 235 92.63 -27.75 46.05
N ASP A 236 92.64 -26.71 46.88
CA ASP A 236 91.46 -25.88 47.17
C ASP A 236 91.07 -25.02 45.97
N ILE A 237 92.03 -24.65 45.11
CA ILE A 237 91.79 -23.86 43.90
C ILE A 237 90.96 -24.65 42.88
N GLU A 238 91.27 -25.93 42.66
CA GLU A 238 90.52 -26.78 41.73
C GLU A 238 89.06 -27.00 42.18
N ARG A 239 88.84 -27.27 43.48
CA ARG A 239 87.48 -27.41 44.05
C ARG A 239 86.68 -26.12 43.97
N THR A 240 87.33 -24.98 44.22
CA THR A 240 86.70 -23.66 44.13
C THR A 240 86.33 -23.31 42.69
N ARG A 241 87.14 -23.73 41.70
CA ARG A 241 86.87 -23.51 40.28
C ARG A 241 85.59 -24.23 39.82
N SER A 242 85.38 -25.48 40.22
CA SER A 242 84.13 -26.20 39.93
C SER A 242 82.89 -25.51 40.54
N LYS A 243 83.03 -24.88 41.71
CA LYS A 243 81.95 -24.09 42.32
C LYS A 243 81.70 -22.76 41.62
N ILE A 244 82.73 -22.13 41.05
CA ILE A 244 82.57 -20.95 40.17
C ILE A 244 81.82 -21.35 38.88
N ASP A 245 82.10 -22.53 38.32
CA ASP A 245 81.38 -23.03 37.15
C ASP A 245 79.89 -23.30 37.46
N GLU A 246 79.60 -23.89 38.64
CA GLU A 246 78.24 -24.08 39.16
C GLU A 246 77.51 -22.75 39.38
N LEU A 247 78.22 -21.73 39.88
CA LEU A 247 77.71 -20.37 40.03
C LEU A 247 77.38 -19.74 38.68
N ASN A 248 78.31 -19.80 37.71
CA ASN A 248 78.09 -19.27 36.36
C ASN A 248 76.88 -19.94 35.69
N ARG A 249 76.75 -21.26 35.84
CA ARG A 249 75.59 -22.00 35.33
C ARG A 249 74.29 -21.53 35.96
N THR A 250 74.26 -21.39 37.29
CA THR A 250 73.09 -20.90 38.03
C THR A 250 72.74 -19.45 37.67
N LYS A 251 73.75 -18.59 37.49
CA LYS A 251 73.58 -17.20 37.01
C LYS A 251 72.98 -17.16 35.60
N ASN A 252 73.48 -18.00 34.69
CA ASN A 252 72.94 -18.09 33.32
C ASN A 252 71.50 -18.62 33.31
N GLU A 253 71.17 -19.60 34.16
CA GLU A 253 69.80 -20.10 34.35
C GLU A 253 68.85 -19.00 34.86
N LEU A 254 69.32 -18.15 35.78
CA LEU A 254 68.58 -16.98 36.28
C LEU A 254 68.46 -15.88 35.22
N GLU A 255 69.50 -15.61 34.43
CA GLU A 255 69.46 -14.62 33.34
C GLU A 255 68.47 -15.04 32.24
N GLN A 256 68.45 -16.33 31.89
CA GLN A 256 67.46 -16.85 30.95
C GLN A 256 66.04 -16.68 31.52
N SER A 257 65.84 -17.04 32.79
CA SER A 257 64.56 -16.87 33.47
C SER A 257 64.14 -15.39 33.50
N TYR A 258 65.08 -14.45 33.67
CA TYR A 258 64.80 -13.01 33.59
C TYR A 258 64.27 -12.58 32.21
N LYS A 259 64.91 -13.05 31.13
CA LYS A 259 64.47 -12.80 29.75
C LYS A 259 63.09 -13.39 29.48
N ASP A 260 62.83 -14.60 29.98
CA ASP A 260 61.54 -15.26 29.83
C ASP A 260 60.42 -14.48 30.56
N ILE A 261 60.70 -13.97 31.77
CA ILE A 261 59.76 -13.12 32.50
C ILE A 261 59.54 -11.77 31.81
N GLN A 262 60.58 -11.17 31.23
CA GLN A 262 60.45 -9.93 30.47
C GLN A 262 59.59 -10.12 29.20
N SER A 263 59.74 -11.27 28.53
CA SER A 263 58.87 -11.67 27.43
C SER A 263 57.42 -11.84 27.90
N LEU A 264 57.22 -12.55 29.03
CA LEU A 264 55.89 -12.74 29.64
C LEU A 264 55.24 -11.40 30.02
N GLN A 265 55.99 -10.44 30.58
CA GLN A 265 55.51 -9.09 30.90
C GLN A 265 54.95 -8.37 29.66
N SER A 266 55.66 -8.50 28.53
CA SER A 266 55.26 -7.89 27.25
C SER A 266 54.01 -8.58 26.68
N GLN A 267 53.96 -9.91 26.76
CA GLN A 267 52.81 -10.72 26.32
C GLN A 267 51.54 -10.40 27.13
N VAL A 268 51.65 -10.32 28.47
CA VAL A 268 50.55 -9.91 29.36
C VAL A 268 50.08 -8.50 29.03
N SER A 269 51.02 -7.57 28.86
CA SER A 269 50.68 -6.17 28.53
C SER A 269 49.92 -6.06 27.21
N SER A 270 50.35 -6.79 26.18
CA SER A 270 49.70 -6.84 24.86
C SER A 270 48.33 -7.55 24.91
N ALA A 271 48.23 -8.65 25.64
CA ALA A 271 47.00 -9.46 25.68
C ALA A 271 45.83 -8.73 26.34
N PHE A 272 46.10 -7.82 27.29
CA PHE A 272 45.09 -7.05 28.00
C PHE A 272 45.03 -5.56 27.60
N SER A 273 45.96 -5.05 26.77
CA SER A 273 45.83 -3.69 26.18
C SER A 273 44.77 -3.62 25.07
N ASP A 274 44.42 -4.77 24.51
CA ASP A 274 43.48 -4.94 23.40
C ASP A 274 42.00 -4.82 23.81
N SER A 275 41.70 -3.93 24.75
CA SER A 275 40.34 -3.52 25.10
C SER A 275 39.52 -3.12 23.86
N LYS A 276 40.17 -2.63 22.80
CA LYS A 276 39.55 -2.43 21.48
C LYS A 276 38.98 -3.72 20.87
N ASN A 277 39.67 -4.85 20.97
CA ASN A 277 39.20 -6.14 20.44
C ASN A 277 38.04 -6.70 21.26
N ILE A 278 38.07 -6.52 22.59
CA ILE A 278 36.94 -6.86 23.46
C ILE A 278 35.70 -6.03 23.08
N LEU A 279 35.88 -4.72 22.90
CA LEU A 279 34.80 -3.80 22.52
C LEU A 279 34.29 -4.06 21.10
N ALA A 280 35.17 -4.40 20.16
CA ALA A 280 34.79 -4.74 18.79
C ALA A 280 33.95 -6.02 18.73
N ARG A 281 34.34 -7.09 19.44
CA ARG A 281 33.55 -8.33 19.52
C ARG A 281 32.16 -8.09 20.12
N LEU A 282 32.07 -7.25 21.15
CA LEU A 282 30.78 -6.89 21.76
C LEU A 282 29.92 -6.06 20.81
N GLU A 283 30.49 -5.09 20.10
CA GLU A 283 29.74 -4.26 19.14
C GLU A 283 29.25 -5.10 17.95
N GLU A 284 30.07 -6.02 17.43
CA GLU A 284 29.64 -6.97 16.39
C GLU A 284 28.50 -7.87 16.85
N ALA A 285 28.49 -8.31 18.12
CA ALA A 285 27.40 -9.11 18.67
C ALA A 285 26.11 -8.28 18.79
N LYS A 286 26.22 -7.02 19.22
CA LYS A 286 25.09 -6.08 19.29
C LYS A 286 24.53 -5.77 17.89
N ASP A 287 25.38 -5.59 16.90
CA ASP A 287 24.95 -5.37 15.52
C ASP A 287 24.23 -6.60 14.95
N ARG A 288 24.66 -7.82 15.28
CA ARG A 288 23.96 -9.06 14.92
C ARG A 288 22.61 -9.20 15.61
N ASP A 289 22.51 -8.84 16.90
CA ASP A 289 21.26 -8.81 17.65
C ASP A 289 20.28 -7.80 17.02
N PHE A 290 20.78 -6.61 16.69
CA PHE A 290 20.02 -5.57 16.00
C PHE A 290 19.53 -6.04 14.62
N GLN A 291 20.40 -6.64 13.80
CA GLN A 291 20.02 -7.17 12.49
C GLN A 291 18.97 -8.29 12.61
N SER A 292 19.10 -9.18 13.60
CA SER A 292 18.15 -10.27 13.85
C SER A 292 16.79 -9.75 14.28
N LEU A 293 16.77 -8.70 15.11
CA LEU A 293 15.57 -7.99 15.51
C LEU A 293 14.91 -7.33 14.29
N MET A 294 15.68 -6.61 13.48
CA MET A 294 15.17 -5.97 12.25
C MET A 294 14.65 -6.98 11.23
N ALA A 295 15.28 -8.15 11.10
CA ALA A 295 14.82 -9.21 10.20
C ALA A 295 13.48 -9.82 10.64
N LYS A 296 13.21 -9.91 11.95
CA LYS A 296 11.90 -10.34 12.46
C LYS A 296 10.83 -9.26 12.35
N MET A 297 11.23 -7.99 12.38
CA MET A 297 10.36 -6.83 12.17
C MET A 297 10.11 -6.53 10.69
N GLN A 298 10.52 -7.42 9.77
CA GLN A 298 10.43 -7.20 8.32
C GLN A 298 9.10 -6.59 7.89
N LEU A 299 9.23 -5.53 7.10
CA LEU A 299 8.15 -4.88 6.39
C LEU A 299 7.37 -5.92 5.58
N PRO A 300 6.07 -6.14 5.85
CA PRO A 300 5.27 -6.86 4.89
C PRO A 300 5.35 -6.08 3.56
N SER A 301 5.64 -6.78 2.46
CA SER A 301 5.71 -6.19 1.12
C SER A 301 4.31 -5.81 0.66
N PHE A 302 3.84 -4.66 1.10
CA PHE A 302 2.51 -4.18 0.76
C PHE A 302 2.51 -3.58 -0.64
N SER A 303 1.66 -4.12 -1.53
CA SER A 303 1.31 -3.45 -2.79
C SER A 303 0.20 -2.45 -2.51
N TYR A 304 0.58 -1.18 -2.35
CA TYR A 304 -0.34 -0.08 -2.04
C TYR A 304 -1.11 0.44 -3.28
N SER A 305 -1.08 -0.29 -4.40
CA SER A 305 -1.53 0.19 -5.73
C SER A 305 -3.05 0.26 -5.94
N ASN A 306 -3.87 -0.26 -5.01
CA ASN A 306 -5.30 -0.47 -5.22
C ASN A 306 -6.18 0.21 -4.13
N ILE A 307 -5.68 1.26 -3.49
CA ILE A 307 -6.40 1.97 -2.42
C ILE A 307 -7.67 2.63 -2.97
N ALA A 308 -7.56 3.28 -4.12
CA ALA A 308 -8.66 3.95 -4.79
C ALA A 308 -9.78 2.99 -5.24
N GLN A 309 -9.40 1.81 -5.72
CA GLN A 309 -10.36 0.77 -6.08
C GLN A 309 -11.13 0.29 -4.84
N GLY A 310 -10.47 0.17 -3.68
CA GLY A 310 -11.13 -0.17 -2.42
C GLY A 310 -12.11 0.91 -1.93
N ILE A 311 -11.76 2.19 -2.05
CA ILE A 311 -12.60 3.30 -1.58
C ILE A 311 -13.75 3.58 -2.56
N PHE A 312 -13.46 3.71 -3.85
CA PHE A 312 -14.43 4.17 -4.85
C PHE A 312 -15.09 3.04 -5.66
N GLY A 313 -14.48 1.85 -5.71
CA GLY A 313 -14.99 0.70 -6.47
C GLY A 313 -16.48 0.40 -6.22
N PRO A 314 -16.95 0.29 -4.97
CA PRO A 314 -18.37 0.02 -4.68
C PRO A 314 -19.32 1.08 -5.23
N MET A 315 -18.94 2.35 -5.19
CA MET A 315 -19.73 3.45 -5.78
C MET A 315 -19.82 3.29 -7.30
N TRP A 316 -18.69 3.04 -7.97
CA TRP A 316 -18.64 2.90 -9.43
C TRP A 316 -19.37 1.65 -9.93
N ILE A 317 -19.28 0.54 -9.21
CA ILE A 317 -20.04 -0.68 -9.52
C ILE A 317 -21.55 -0.37 -9.55
N ASN A 318 -22.05 0.37 -8.56
CA ASN A 318 -23.46 0.76 -8.53
C ASN A 318 -23.84 1.68 -9.70
N ARG A 319 -23.00 2.66 -10.05
CA ARG A 319 -23.24 3.54 -11.20
C ARG A 319 -23.21 2.77 -12.53
N ALA A 320 -22.25 1.87 -12.71
CA ALA A 320 -22.16 1.00 -13.88
C ALA A 320 -23.41 0.12 -14.03
N ASN A 321 -23.95 -0.42 -12.93
CA ASN A 321 -25.20 -1.18 -12.94
C ASN A 321 -26.37 -0.37 -13.47
N SER A 322 -26.52 0.89 -13.02
CA SER A 322 -27.58 1.78 -13.51
C SER A 322 -27.43 2.06 -15.01
N VAL A 323 -26.21 2.35 -15.48
CA VAL A 323 -25.93 2.60 -16.90
C VAL A 323 -26.31 1.39 -17.76
N ILE A 324 -25.85 0.19 -17.38
CA ILE A 324 -26.18 -1.06 -18.10
C ILE A 324 -27.70 -1.30 -18.12
N HIS A 325 -28.39 -1.03 -17.02
CA HIS A 325 -29.84 -1.16 -16.95
C HIS A 325 -30.55 -0.27 -17.98
N TYR A 326 -30.19 1.02 -18.04
CA TYR A 326 -30.80 1.95 -18.99
C TYR A 326 -30.44 1.64 -20.45
N ILE A 327 -29.22 1.16 -20.73
CA ILE A 327 -28.85 0.66 -22.05
C ILE A 327 -29.75 -0.49 -22.49
N HIS A 328 -30.06 -1.42 -21.58
CA HIS A 328 -30.96 -2.54 -21.89
C HIS A 328 -32.38 -2.07 -22.21
N ILE A 329 -32.91 -1.10 -21.44
CA ILE A 329 -34.20 -0.47 -21.74
C ILE A 329 -34.14 0.19 -23.12
N ALA A 330 -33.11 1.00 -23.39
CA ALA A 330 -32.96 1.71 -24.65
C ALA A 330 -32.93 0.73 -25.82
N ARG A 331 -32.14 -0.35 -25.78
CA ARG A 331 -32.10 -1.38 -26.85
C ARG A 331 -33.42 -2.10 -27.07
N LYS A 332 -34.24 -2.29 -26.04
CA LYS A 332 -35.56 -2.93 -26.17
C LYS A 332 -36.53 -2.10 -27.00
N TYR A 333 -36.40 -0.77 -26.95
CA TYR A 333 -37.31 0.17 -27.60
C TYR A 333 -36.69 0.85 -28.83
N MET A 334 -35.36 0.79 -29.00
CA MET A 334 -34.69 1.24 -30.22
C MET A 334 -34.93 0.28 -31.39
N PRO A 335 -34.98 0.79 -32.63
CA PRO A 335 -35.22 -0.02 -33.83
C PRO A 335 -34.03 -0.95 -34.09
N ALA A 336 -34.05 -2.15 -33.50
CA ALA A 336 -33.07 -3.18 -33.79
C ALA A 336 -33.37 -3.87 -35.13
N ARG A 337 -32.40 -3.89 -36.05
CA ARG A 337 -32.42 -4.83 -37.17
C ARG A 337 -32.22 -6.24 -36.62
N SER A 338 -33.31 -6.94 -36.35
CA SER A 338 -33.24 -8.39 -36.17
C SER A 338 -32.99 -9.02 -37.54
N LYS A 339 -31.85 -9.71 -37.72
CA LYS A 339 -31.67 -10.79 -38.71
C LYS A 339 -32.61 -11.98 -38.39
N LYS A 340 -33.88 -11.74 -38.11
CA LYS A 340 -34.89 -12.79 -38.24
C LYS A 340 -35.31 -12.78 -39.69
N ASP A 341 -34.50 -13.45 -40.52
CA ASP A 341 -35.07 -14.28 -41.56
C ASP A 341 -36.11 -15.15 -40.86
N LYS A 342 -37.38 -14.72 -40.94
CA LYS A 342 -38.48 -15.60 -40.58
C LYS A 342 -38.27 -16.81 -41.47
N LYS A 343 -37.79 -17.93 -40.91
CA LYS A 343 -37.84 -19.23 -41.57
C LYS A 343 -39.23 -19.33 -42.16
N ALA A 344 -39.31 -19.26 -43.49
CA ALA A 344 -40.54 -19.36 -44.21
C ALA A 344 -41.07 -20.78 -43.95
N THR A 345 -41.93 -20.92 -42.95
CA THR A 345 -42.82 -22.07 -42.85
C THR A 345 -43.76 -21.95 -44.03
N ARG A 346 -43.36 -22.47 -45.20
CA ARG A 346 -44.09 -22.37 -46.48
C ARG A 346 -45.59 -22.59 -46.25
N PRO A 347 -46.43 -21.54 -46.17
CA PRO A 347 -47.84 -21.70 -46.40
C PRO A 347 -48.01 -21.60 -47.93
N ARG A 348 -49.13 -22.11 -48.46
CA ARG A 348 -49.56 -21.93 -49.86
C ARG A 348 -49.19 -20.53 -50.39
N LEU A 349 -48.62 -20.46 -51.60
CA LEU A 349 -48.20 -19.19 -52.24
C LEU A 349 -49.34 -18.16 -52.21
N ARG A 350 -49.26 -17.21 -51.27
CA ARG A 350 -49.90 -15.90 -51.42
C ARG A 350 -49.00 -15.06 -52.32
N GLY A 351 -49.61 -14.24 -53.18
CA GLY A 351 -48.89 -13.29 -54.03
C GLY A 351 -47.88 -12.46 -53.22
N ILE A 352 -46.84 -11.98 -53.89
CA ILE A 352 -45.78 -11.19 -53.29
C ILE A 352 -46.21 -9.73 -53.39
N ASP A 353 -46.39 -9.06 -52.25
CA ASP A 353 -46.52 -7.60 -52.23
C ASP A 353 -45.14 -7.01 -52.58
N VAL A 354 -44.99 -6.48 -53.80
CA VAL A 354 -43.79 -5.74 -54.20
C VAL A 354 -43.97 -4.28 -53.79
N SER A 355 -43.17 -3.85 -52.81
CA SER A 355 -43.18 -2.45 -52.36
C SER A 355 -42.38 -1.58 -53.34
N PHE A 356 -43.06 -0.69 -54.05
CA PHE A 356 -42.40 0.34 -54.85
C PHE A 356 -41.94 1.47 -53.91
N PRO A 357 -40.63 1.80 -53.87
CA PRO A 357 -40.16 2.94 -53.10
C PRO A 357 -40.80 4.21 -53.65
N ARG A 358 -41.62 4.86 -52.83
CA ARG A 358 -42.22 6.17 -53.17
C ARG A 358 -41.17 7.25 -52.98
N GLU A 359 -41.07 8.15 -53.93
CA GLU A 359 -40.33 9.40 -53.78
C GLU A 359 -40.84 10.12 -52.52
N ASN A 360 -39.95 10.50 -51.60
CA ASN A 360 -40.27 11.09 -50.29
C ASN A 360 -41.07 10.19 -49.33
N ALA A 361 -40.77 8.88 -49.29
CA ALA A 361 -41.34 8.00 -48.28
C ALA A 361 -40.98 8.46 -46.85
N LEU A 362 -42.01 8.88 -46.10
CA LEU A 362 -41.87 9.22 -44.68
C LEU A 362 -41.90 7.96 -43.80
N PRO A 363 -41.11 7.92 -42.70
CA PRO A 363 -41.18 6.86 -41.71
C PRO A 363 -42.56 6.84 -41.02
N SER A 364 -42.91 5.73 -40.37
CA SER A 364 -44.15 5.63 -39.58
C SER A 364 -44.19 6.57 -38.38
N PHE A 365 -43.01 6.94 -37.85
CA PHE A 365 -42.86 7.87 -36.74
C PHE A 365 -41.61 8.73 -36.98
N LEU A 366 -41.76 10.04 -36.88
CA LEU A 366 -40.65 11.00 -36.97
C LEU A 366 -40.93 12.21 -36.08
N ILE A 367 -39.95 12.56 -35.25
CA ILE A 367 -39.81 13.87 -34.64
C ILE A 367 -38.59 14.54 -35.24
N ARG A 368 -38.79 15.63 -35.99
CA ARG A 368 -37.68 16.34 -36.64
C ARG A 368 -36.84 17.11 -35.65
N THR A 369 -37.49 17.85 -34.76
CA THR A 369 -36.82 18.70 -33.78
C THR A 369 -37.56 18.69 -32.44
N VAL A 370 -36.81 18.53 -31.36
CA VAL A 370 -37.25 18.65 -29.98
C VAL A 370 -36.45 19.78 -29.33
N SER A 371 -37.11 20.85 -28.88
CA SER A 371 -36.49 21.87 -28.04
C SER A 371 -36.69 21.51 -26.56
N LEU A 372 -35.62 21.48 -25.80
CA LEU A 372 -35.58 21.12 -24.39
C LEU A 372 -35.19 22.34 -23.55
N SER A 373 -35.81 22.49 -22.38
CA SER A 373 -35.35 23.44 -21.36
C SER A 373 -35.59 22.86 -19.97
N GLY A 374 -34.70 23.16 -19.04
CA GLY A 374 -34.79 22.63 -17.68
C GLY A 374 -33.78 23.26 -16.74
N SER A 375 -33.72 22.69 -15.54
CA SER A 375 -32.86 23.14 -14.45
C SER A 375 -32.35 21.95 -13.65
N THR A 376 -31.11 22.00 -13.17
CA THR A 376 -30.57 20.97 -12.26
C THR A 376 -31.09 21.10 -10.83
N GLY A 377 -31.77 22.22 -10.51
CA GLY A 377 -32.41 22.45 -9.22
C GLY A 377 -33.76 21.72 -9.07
N GLY A 378 -34.38 21.86 -7.90
CA GLY A 378 -35.70 21.29 -7.62
C GLY A 378 -35.85 20.84 -6.16
N PRO A 379 -37.02 20.30 -5.79
CA PRO A 379 -37.27 19.81 -4.44
C PRO A 379 -36.23 18.77 -4.01
N GLY A 380 -35.64 18.95 -2.83
CA GLY A 380 -34.62 18.04 -2.28
C GLY A 380 -33.22 18.19 -2.88
N LYS A 381 -32.98 19.17 -3.75
CA LYS A 381 -31.64 19.52 -4.24
C LYS A 381 -31.04 20.64 -3.41
N THR A 382 -29.80 20.45 -2.98
CA THR A 382 -29.01 21.46 -2.27
C THR A 382 -28.02 22.11 -3.22
N GLY A 383 -27.93 23.44 -3.24
CA GLY A 383 -26.98 24.19 -4.09
C GLY A 383 -27.63 25.01 -5.19
N GLU A 384 -26.85 25.88 -5.83
CA GLU A 384 -27.33 26.74 -6.92
C GLU A 384 -27.80 25.91 -8.11
N ALA A 385 -29.00 26.19 -8.60
CA ALA A 385 -29.51 25.55 -9.80
C ALA A 385 -28.71 26.00 -11.03
N LEU A 386 -28.59 25.11 -12.02
CA LEU A 386 -28.05 25.41 -13.34
C LEU A 386 -29.18 25.23 -14.35
N ASP A 387 -29.58 26.31 -15.01
CA ASP A 387 -30.51 26.23 -16.12
C ASP A 387 -29.81 25.77 -17.39
N PHE A 388 -30.49 24.93 -18.17
CA PHE A 388 -29.98 24.38 -19.41
C PHE A 388 -31.02 24.39 -20.52
N LYS A 389 -30.54 24.42 -21.76
CA LYS A 389 -31.34 24.30 -22.98
C LYS A 389 -30.75 23.21 -23.84
N GLY A 390 -31.56 22.59 -24.68
CA GLY A 390 -31.08 21.57 -25.58
C GLY A 390 -31.94 21.42 -26.82
N ILE A 391 -31.38 20.75 -27.81
CA ILE A 391 -32.04 20.42 -29.06
C ILE A 391 -31.76 18.95 -29.37
N ALA A 392 -32.81 18.16 -29.61
CA ALA A 392 -32.68 16.84 -30.19
C ALA A 392 -33.36 16.79 -31.56
N GLY A 393 -32.86 15.95 -32.46
CA GLY A 393 -33.38 15.85 -33.81
C GLY A 393 -33.38 14.44 -34.37
N ASN A 394 -34.16 14.25 -35.43
CA ASN A 394 -34.22 13.01 -36.21
C ASN A 394 -34.64 11.76 -35.40
N ILE A 395 -35.52 11.90 -34.41
CA ILE A 395 -36.04 10.75 -33.66
C ILE A 395 -37.04 10.01 -34.55
N THR A 396 -36.66 8.84 -35.07
CA THR A 396 -37.43 8.13 -36.10
C THR A 396 -37.54 6.64 -35.79
N SER A 397 -38.64 6.02 -36.24
CA SER A 397 -38.77 4.56 -36.26
C SER A 397 -37.98 3.89 -37.38
N ASP A 398 -37.52 4.65 -38.38
CA ASP A 398 -36.78 4.16 -39.54
C ASP A 398 -35.63 5.14 -39.88
N PRO A 399 -34.46 4.98 -39.24
CA PRO A 399 -33.29 5.85 -39.45
C PRO A 399 -32.64 5.68 -40.83
N VAL A 400 -32.68 4.48 -41.39
CA VAL A 400 -32.15 4.17 -42.73
C VAL A 400 -32.92 4.93 -43.80
N LEU A 401 -34.25 4.94 -43.71
CA LEU A 401 -35.11 5.69 -44.63
C LEU A 401 -34.88 7.21 -44.53
N LEU A 402 -34.63 7.72 -43.32
CA LEU A 402 -34.36 9.14 -43.10
C LEU A 402 -32.95 9.56 -43.54
N GLY A 403 -31.97 8.64 -43.49
CA GLY A 403 -30.58 8.88 -43.84
C GLY A 403 -29.84 9.86 -42.93
N LYS A 404 -30.37 10.12 -41.72
CA LYS A 404 -29.79 11.04 -40.74
C LYS A 404 -29.76 10.41 -39.35
N PRO A 405 -28.64 10.52 -38.61
CA PRO A 405 -28.56 10.02 -37.24
C PRO A 405 -29.43 10.86 -36.30
N LEU A 406 -29.82 10.26 -35.19
CA LEU A 406 -30.42 10.99 -34.08
C LEU A 406 -29.32 11.78 -33.39
N THR A 407 -29.49 13.09 -33.27
CA THR A 407 -28.56 13.97 -32.55
C THR A 407 -29.27 14.62 -31.37
N ALA A 408 -28.59 14.82 -30.26
CA ALA A 408 -29.08 15.61 -29.15
C ALA A 408 -27.95 16.42 -28.51
N THR A 409 -28.25 17.66 -28.15
CA THR A 409 -27.32 18.56 -27.45
C THR A 409 -28.05 19.18 -26.27
N ILE A 410 -27.35 19.36 -25.15
CA ILE A 410 -27.81 20.14 -24.00
C ILE A 410 -26.63 20.99 -23.53
N ASP A 411 -26.87 22.28 -23.34
CA ASP A 411 -25.89 23.24 -22.83
C ASP A 411 -26.52 24.08 -21.71
N GLY A 412 -25.74 24.29 -20.65
CA GLY A 412 -26.11 25.16 -19.53
C GLY A 412 -24.87 25.79 -18.92
N ILE A 413 -24.90 27.11 -18.70
CA ILE A 413 -23.80 27.86 -18.08
C ILE A 413 -24.39 28.84 -17.06
N GLN A 414 -23.92 28.77 -15.81
CA GLN A 414 -24.31 29.69 -14.74
C GLN A 414 -23.16 29.83 -13.74
N GLY A 415 -22.57 31.02 -13.67
CA GLY A 415 -21.38 31.26 -12.84
C GLY A 415 -20.23 30.32 -13.21
N SER A 416 -19.72 29.57 -12.23
CA SER A 416 -18.67 28.55 -12.42
C SER A 416 -19.20 27.19 -12.89
N LYS A 417 -20.53 27.02 -12.96
CA LYS A 417 -21.15 25.75 -13.37
C LYS A 417 -21.33 25.69 -14.88
N ARG A 418 -20.92 24.57 -15.47
CA ARG A 418 -21.18 24.27 -16.89
C ARG A 418 -21.66 22.85 -17.03
N LEU A 419 -22.68 22.65 -17.85
CA LEU A 419 -23.20 21.36 -18.29
C LEU A 419 -23.18 21.35 -19.81
N ALA A 420 -22.58 20.31 -20.39
CA ALA A 420 -22.70 19.99 -21.80
C ALA A 420 -23.03 18.50 -21.94
N LEU A 421 -23.94 18.17 -22.84
CA LEU A 421 -24.21 16.81 -23.27
C LEU A 421 -24.34 16.81 -24.78
N SER A 422 -23.66 15.88 -25.44
CA SER A 422 -23.87 15.58 -26.86
C SER A 422 -24.16 14.10 -27.02
N ALA A 423 -25.17 13.76 -27.81
CA ALA A 423 -25.49 12.39 -28.16
C ALA A 423 -25.67 12.27 -29.67
N GLU A 424 -25.12 11.21 -30.23
CA GLU A 424 -25.27 10.83 -31.62
C GLU A 424 -25.56 9.33 -31.69
N LEU A 425 -26.76 8.96 -32.13
CA LEU A 425 -27.15 7.57 -32.32
C LEU A 425 -27.29 7.31 -33.82
N ASP A 426 -26.24 6.74 -34.42
CA ASP A 426 -26.20 6.45 -35.85
C ASP A 426 -26.66 5.02 -36.13
N HIS A 427 -27.94 4.91 -36.48
CA HIS A 427 -28.57 3.66 -36.93
C HIS A 427 -28.91 3.71 -38.43
N THR A 428 -28.25 4.58 -39.19
CA THR A 428 -28.48 4.74 -40.64
C THR A 428 -27.87 3.59 -41.45
N THR A 429 -26.91 2.87 -40.88
CA THR A 429 -26.23 1.73 -41.49
C THR A 429 -26.33 0.47 -40.64
N ILE A 430 -25.76 -0.65 -41.11
CA ILE A 430 -25.70 -1.91 -40.36
C ILE A 430 -24.71 -1.81 -39.19
N ASP A 431 -23.64 -1.03 -39.37
CA ASP A 431 -22.58 -0.84 -38.38
C ASP A 431 -22.90 0.35 -37.50
N THR A 432 -23.95 0.18 -36.69
CA THR A 432 -24.46 1.22 -35.81
C THR A 432 -23.43 1.63 -34.75
N THR A 433 -23.30 2.93 -34.52
CA THR A 433 -22.50 3.49 -33.44
C THR A 433 -23.31 4.53 -32.69
N ASP A 434 -23.49 4.30 -31.39
CA ASP A 434 -24.15 5.24 -30.49
C ASP A 434 -23.08 5.85 -29.58
N ARG A 435 -22.98 7.18 -29.58
CA ARG A 435 -22.05 7.94 -28.75
C ARG A 435 -22.80 8.94 -27.89
N ILE A 436 -22.44 9.03 -26.61
CA ILE A 436 -22.96 10.04 -25.68
C ILE A 436 -21.78 10.59 -24.89
N ASP A 437 -21.56 11.90 -24.96
CA ASP A 437 -20.56 12.61 -24.17
C ASP A 437 -21.26 13.53 -23.17
N ILE A 438 -20.74 13.59 -21.95
CA ILE A 438 -21.27 14.42 -20.87
C ILE A 438 -20.12 15.14 -20.19
N SER A 439 -20.23 16.45 -20.05
CA SER A 439 -19.33 17.30 -19.27
C SER A 439 -20.13 18.05 -18.23
N TYR A 440 -19.67 18.03 -16.98
CA TYR A 440 -20.23 18.83 -15.91
C TYR A 440 -19.11 19.43 -15.06
N SER A 441 -19.09 20.75 -14.87
CA SER A 441 -18.13 21.42 -13.98
C SER A 441 -18.85 22.25 -12.93
N GLY A 442 -18.20 22.44 -11.77
CA GLY A 442 -18.74 23.23 -10.66
C GLY A 442 -19.77 22.48 -9.80
N LEU A 443 -19.81 21.14 -9.83
CA LEU A 443 -20.67 20.35 -8.94
C LEU A 443 -20.12 20.44 -7.51
N PRO A 444 -20.87 20.87 -6.48
CA PRO A 444 -20.38 20.82 -5.12
C PRO A 444 -20.01 19.38 -4.71
N VAL A 445 -18.85 19.18 -4.08
CA VAL A 445 -18.35 17.84 -3.73
C VAL A 445 -19.32 17.03 -2.87
N LYS A 446 -20.06 17.70 -1.98
CA LYS A 446 -21.12 17.10 -1.17
C LYS A 446 -22.24 16.47 -2.00
N ASP A 447 -22.53 17.03 -3.17
CA ASP A 447 -23.59 16.56 -4.07
C ASP A 447 -23.10 15.41 -4.98
N PHE A 448 -21.78 15.19 -5.08
CA PHE A 448 -21.19 14.04 -5.78
C PHE A 448 -21.39 12.73 -5.01
N ASN A 449 -21.81 12.82 -3.73
CA ASN A 449 -22.28 11.72 -2.88
C ASN A 449 -21.23 10.61 -2.68
N LEU A 450 -19.99 11.00 -2.37
CA LEU A 450 -18.86 10.11 -2.07
C LEU A 450 -19.22 9.02 -1.04
N PRO A 451 -18.62 7.82 -1.13
CA PRO A 451 -18.92 6.74 -0.19
C PRO A 451 -18.44 7.08 1.22
N SER A 452 -19.25 6.82 2.23
CA SER A 452 -18.81 6.92 3.63
C SER A 452 -17.84 5.78 3.94
N SER A 453 -16.65 6.11 4.43
CA SER A 453 -15.62 5.16 4.83
C SER A 453 -14.86 5.70 6.04
N GLU A 454 -14.40 4.83 6.93
CA GLU A 454 -13.52 5.21 8.05
C GLU A 454 -12.19 5.81 7.55
N TYR A 455 -11.82 5.57 6.29
CA TYR A 455 -10.57 6.01 5.66
C TYR A 455 -10.74 7.18 4.68
N LEU A 456 -11.97 7.65 4.44
CA LEU A 456 -12.26 8.79 3.55
C LEU A 456 -12.88 9.92 4.39
N PRO A 457 -12.21 11.07 4.55
CA PRO A 457 -12.78 12.19 5.27
C PRO A 457 -14.00 12.76 4.54
N ALA A 458 -14.87 13.41 5.31
CA ALA A 458 -15.96 14.19 4.73
C ALA A 458 -15.43 15.48 4.09
N PHE A 459 -15.80 15.73 2.85
CA PHE A 459 -15.50 16.98 2.15
C PHE A 459 -16.76 17.85 2.11
N ASN A 460 -16.72 18.98 2.83
CA ASN A 460 -17.83 19.95 2.87
C ASN A 460 -17.66 21.07 1.84
N GLU A 461 -16.43 21.30 1.40
CA GLU A 461 -16.03 22.35 0.47
C GLU A 461 -15.26 21.73 -0.70
N GLY A 462 -15.32 22.41 -1.85
CA GLY A 462 -14.72 21.96 -3.10
C GLY A 462 -15.76 21.65 -4.19
N THR A 463 -15.26 21.49 -5.41
CA THR A 463 -16.08 21.25 -6.59
C THR A 463 -15.57 20.06 -7.38
N VAL A 464 -16.47 19.42 -8.12
CA VAL A 464 -16.19 18.29 -9.00
C VAL A 464 -16.39 18.72 -10.44
N ALA A 465 -15.41 18.42 -11.28
CA ALA A 465 -15.54 18.36 -12.73
C ALA A 465 -15.66 16.90 -13.16
N ILE A 466 -16.60 16.61 -14.05
CA ILE A 466 -16.91 15.28 -14.57
C ILE A 466 -16.83 15.35 -16.09
N GLU A 467 -16.07 14.45 -16.68
CA GLU A 467 -16.06 14.18 -18.12
C GLU A 467 -16.39 12.71 -18.33
N SER A 468 -17.35 12.42 -19.19
CA SER A 468 -17.78 11.05 -19.48
C SER A 468 -18.03 10.88 -20.96
N SER A 469 -17.68 9.70 -21.48
CA SER A 469 -18.05 9.26 -22.81
C SER A 469 -18.60 7.85 -22.73
N PHE A 470 -19.64 7.60 -23.50
CA PHE A 470 -20.28 6.30 -23.70
C PHE A 470 -20.27 6.00 -25.19
N THR A 471 -19.81 4.81 -25.57
CA THR A 471 -19.88 4.32 -26.95
C THR A 471 -20.45 2.90 -26.97
N LEU A 472 -21.45 2.66 -27.82
CA LEU A 472 -22.02 1.35 -28.09
C LEU A 472 -21.96 1.04 -29.59
N LYS A 473 -21.38 -0.10 -29.93
CA LYS A 473 -21.26 -0.58 -31.32
C LYS A 473 -22.27 -1.68 -31.62
N SER A 474 -22.55 -1.90 -32.91
CA SER A 474 -23.43 -2.97 -33.43
C SER A 474 -23.02 -4.38 -32.94
N SER A 475 -21.74 -4.59 -32.65
CA SER A 475 -21.17 -5.82 -32.06
C SER A 475 -21.57 -6.09 -30.61
N ALA A 476 -22.41 -5.21 -30.01
CA ALA A 476 -22.66 -5.17 -28.57
C ALA A 476 -21.37 -4.98 -27.75
N THR A 477 -20.38 -4.30 -28.32
CA THR A 477 -19.20 -3.83 -27.59
C THR A 477 -19.53 -2.47 -26.98
N VAL A 478 -19.28 -2.34 -25.68
CA VAL A 478 -19.41 -1.09 -24.93
C VAL A 478 -18.03 -0.56 -24.58
N ASP A 479 -17.86 0.75 -24.66
CA ASP A 479 -16.70 1.48 -24.18
C ASP A 479 -17.18 2.75 -23.49
N CYS A 480 -17.03 2.78 -22.17
CA CYS A 480 -17.38 3.90 -21.34
C CYS A 480 -16.17 4.33 -20.53
N TYR A 481 -15.98 5.63 -20.39
CA TYR A 481 -15.14 6.17 -19.35
C TYR A 481 -15.83 7.31 -18.62
N MET A 482 -15.37 7.55 -17.40
CA MET A 482 -15.70 8.72 -16.64
C MET A 482 -14.53 9.17 -15.78
N ASP A 483 -14.11 10.40 -16.02
CA ASP A 483 -13.12 11.13 -15.25
C ASP A 483 -13.82 12.09 -14.31
N ALA A 484 -13.48 12.02 -13.03
CA ALA A 484 -13.94 12.95 -12.01
C ALA A 484 -12.75 13.61 -11.32
N VAL A 485 -12.68 14.94 -11.39
CA VAL A 485 -11.65 15.76 -10.74
C VAL A 485 -12.30 16.57 -9.64
N LEU A 486 -11.95 16.25 -8.40
CA LEU A 486 -12.38 16.96 -7.21
C LEU A 486 -11.28 17.97 -6.87
N SER A 487 -11.58 19.26 -6.90
CA SER A 487 -10.63 20.34 -6.66
C SER A 487 -11.08 21.26 -5.53
N GLY A 488 -10.12 21.85 -4.82
CA GLY A 488 -10.40 22.76 -3.71
C GLY A 488 -11.03 22.04 -2.52
N ILE A 489 -10.73 20.75 -2.37
CA ILE A 489 -11.20 19.96 -1.23
C ILE A 489 -10.40 20.31 0.01
N GLY A 490 -11.10 20.49 1.13
CA GLY A 490 -10.53 20.66 2.46
C GLY A 490 -10.93 19.49 3.35
N VAL A 491 -9.96 18.93 4.07
CA VAL A 491 -10.23 17.87 5.05
C VAL A 491 -10.96 18.51 6.23
N TYR A 492 -12.24 18.17 6.41
CA TYR A 492 -12.94 18.52 7.64
C TYR A 492 -12.54 17.52 8.73
N SER A 493 -11.49 17.85 9.50
CA SER A 493 -11.15 17.12 10.71
C SER A 493 -12.17 17.44 11.80
N GLY A 494 -13.32 16.77 11.78
CA GLY A 494 -14.19 16.73 12.97
C GLY A 494 -13.36 16.22 14.15
N SER A 495 -13.48 16.85 15.32
CA SER A 495 -12.67 16.57 16.52
C SER A 495 -12.38 15.07 16.70
N ALA A 496 -11.17 14.66 16.34
CA ALA A 496 -10.77 13.27 16.29
C ALA A 496 -10.63 12.72 17.71
N SER A 497 -11.66 12.01 18.18
CA SER A 497 -11.64 11.38 19.51
C SER A 497 -10.91 10.03 19.52
N ASN A 498 -10.71 9.38 18.37
CA ASN A 498 -10.01 8.10 18.24
C ASN A 498 -8.68 8.24 17.47
N GLU A 499 -7.76 7.31 17.70
CA GLU A 499 -6.41 7.34 17.10
C GLU A 499 -6.41 7.11 15.58
N ILE A 500 -7.42 6.39 15.06
CA ILE A 500 -7.59 6.15 13.61
C ILE A 500 -7.89 7.46 12.88
N ASN A 501 -8.77 8.29 13.42
CA ASN A 501 -9.14 9.57 12.80
C ASN A 501 -7.95 10.54 12.76
N LYS A 502 -7.00 10.46 13.69
CA LYS A 502 -5.76 11.24 13.64
C LYS A 502 -4.86 10.79 12.48
N ILE A 503 -4.68 9.49 12.30
CA ILE A 503 -3.88 8.93 11.20
C ILE A 503 -4.53 9.26 9.85
N VAL A 504 -5.86 9.12 9.76
CA VAL A 504 -6.61 9.51 8.56
C VAL A 504 -6.42 11.01 8.31
N ALA A 505 -6.55 11.87 9.32
CA ALA A 505 -6.30 13.31 9.14
C ALA A 505 -4.88 13.60 8.60
N GLN A 506 -3.85 12.94 9.12
CA GLN A 506 -2.45 13.07 8.65
C GLN A 506 -2.26 12.57 7.20
N LEU A 507 -2.87 11.43 6.85
CA LEU A 507 -2.82 10.87 5.50
C LEU A 507 -3.47 11.80 4.47
N TRP A 508 -4.52 12.51 4.87
CA TRP A 508 -5.26 13.42 4.00
C TRP A 508 -4.75 14.87 4.07
N GLU A 509 -3.82 15.18 4.97
CA GLU A 509 -3.22 16.51 5.08
C GLU A 509 -2.53 16.93 3.78
N GLY A 510 -2.85 18.12 3.27
CA GLY A 510 -2.29 18.66 2.03
C GLY A 510 -2.87 18.05 0.74
N VAL A 511 -3.85 17.13 0.82
CA VAL A 511 -4.55 16.61 -0.35
C VAL A 511 -5.61 17.62 -0.80
N THR A 512 -5.32 18.36 -1.87
CA THR A 512 -6.20 19.42 -2.41
C THR A 512 -6.93 19.01 -3.69
N GLU A 513 -6.51 17.92 -4.33
CA GLU A 513 -7.10 17.41 -5.56
C GLU A 513 -7.15 15.88 -5.60
N ILE A 514 -8.30 15.32 -5.98
CA ILE A 514 -8.48 13.89 -6.24
C ILE A 514 -8.92 13.73 -7.70
N ARG A 515 -8.18 12.94 -8.46
CA ARG A 515 -8.54 12.51 -9.82
C ARG A 515 -8.96 11.06 -9.79
N ILE A 516 -10.16 10.77 -10.25
CA ILE A 516 -10.74 9.42 -10.30
C ILE A 516 -11.02 9.11 -11.75
N HIS A 517 -10.38 8.07 -12.27
CA HIS A 517 -10.67 7.53 -13.60
C HIS A 517 -11.44 6.21 -13.43
N SER A 518 -12.54 6.08 -14.16
CA SER A 518 -13.34 4.85 -14.17
C SER A 518 -13.68 4.47 -15.60
N GLY A 519 -13.56 3.17 -15.91
CA GLY A 519 -13.78 2.64 -17.25
C GLY A 519 -14.64 1.37 -17.23
N LEU A 520 -15.48 1.22 -18.26
CA LEU A 520 -16.27 0.01 -18.51
C LEU A 520 -16.14 -0.34 -20.00
N ALA A 521 -15.37 -1.37 -20.32
CA ALA A 521 -15.07 -1.72 -21.71
C ALA A 521 -15.26 -3.22 -21.99
N GLY A 522 -15.62 -3.58 -23.22
CA GLY A 522 -15.69 -4.96 -23.69
C GLY A 522 -17.07 -5.38 -24.18
N SER A 523 -17.35 -6.68 -24.17
CA SER A 523 -18.68 -7.17 -24.55
C SER A 523 -19.72 -6.79 -23.51
N MET A 524 -20.91 -6.36 -23.94
CA MET A 524 -22.02 -6.02 -23.05
C MET A 524 -22.49 -7.20 -22.18
N ASP A 525 -22.15 -8.44 -22.57
CA ASP A 525 -22.44 -9.65 -21.80
C ASP A 525 -21.41 -9.96 -20.70
N ASN A 526 -20.21 -9.36 -20.79
CA ASN A 526 -19.11 -9.49 -19.83
C ASN A 526 -18.13 -8.31 -19.96
N PRO A 527 -18.52 -7.10 -19.52
CA PRO A 527 -17.65 -5.94 -19.57
C PRO A 527 -16.59 -6.00 -18.47
N ALA A 528 -15.41 -5.47 -18.75
CA ALA A 528 -14.35 -5.24 -17.77
C ALA A 528 -14.52 -3.86 -17.13
N LEU A 529 -14.46 -3.80 -15.80
CA LEU A 529 -14.49 -2.56 -15.03
C LEU A 529 -13.07 -2.20 -14.58
N SER A 530 -12.69 -0.93 -14.71
CA SER A 530 -11.45 -0.38 -14.17
C SER A 530 -11.74 0.87 -13.34
N VAL A 531 -11.00 1.05 -12.24
CA VAL A 531 -11.05 2.25 -11.40
C VAL A 531 -9.63 2.55 -10.93
N SER A 532 -9.17 3.78 -11.13
CA SER A 532 -7.85 4.24 -10.67
C SER A 532 -7.93 5.67 -10.13
N SER A 533 -6.97 6.06 -9.29
CA SER A 533 -6.86 7.43 -8.80
C SER A 533 -5.42 7.84 -8.50
N ASN A 534 -5.14 9.14 -8.58
CA ASN A 534 -3.89 9.70 -8.06
C ASN A 534 -3.73 9.50 -6.53
N LEU A 535 -4.81 9.18 -5.83
CA LEU A 535 -4.76 8.81 -4.41
C LEU A 535 -3.93 7.56 -4.15
N ASP A 536 -3.85 6.63 -5.12
CA ASP A 536 -3.02 5.44 -4.97
C ASP A 536 -1.57 5.87 -4.69
N ASP A 537 -1.01 6.76 -5.51
CA ASP A 537 0.36 7.26 -5.32
C ASP A 537 0.53 8.16 -4.08
N ILE A 538 -0.43 9.06 -3.85
CA ILE A 538 -0.39 10.03 -2.73
C ILE A 538 -0.41 9.28 -1.38
N LEU A 539 -1.40 8.40 -1.19
CA LEU A 539 -1.56 7.66 0.06
C LEU A 539 -0.47 6.61 0.22
N SER A 540 -0.07 5.91 -0.85
CA SER A 540 1.07 4.98 -0.82
C SER A 540 2.34 5.65 -0.29
N SER A 541 2.66 6.85 -0.81
CA SER A 541 3.87 7.58 -0.43
C SER A 541 3.81 8.05 1.01
N LYS A 542 2.67 8.57 1.45
CA LYS A 542 2.46 9.00 2.85
C LYS A 542 2.50 7.82 3.83
N ILE A 543 1.89 6.68 3.50
CA ILE A 543 1.94 5.48 4.32
C ILE A 543 3.39 4.99 4.44
N LYS A 544 4.15 4.95 3.33
CA LYS A 544 5.58 4.61 3.35
C LYS A 544 6.39 5.54 4.25
N ASN A 545 6.11 6.84 4.21
CA ASN A 545 6.80 7.82 5.04
C ASN A 545 6.45 7.65 6.52
N LEU A 546 5.16 7.58 6.88
CA LEU A 546 4.72 7.36 8.26
C LEU A 546 5.26 6.05 8.84
N TYR A 547 5.26 4.99 8.04
CA TYR A 547 5.85 3.72 8.44
C TYR A 547 7.37 3.85 8.58
N GLY A 548 8.06 4.50 7.64
CA GLY A 548 9.50 4.71 7.69
C GLY A 548 9.93 5.51 8.92
N GLU A 549 9.19 6.56 9.28
CA GLU A 549 9.39 7.33 10.52
C GLU A 549 9.21 6.45 11.76
N LYS A 550 8.12 5.66 11.82
CA LYS A 550 7.88 4.79 12.96
C LYS A 550 8.89 3.64 13.05
N LEU A 551 9.36 3.13 11.91
CA LEU A 551 10.43 2.13 11.85
C LEU A 551 11.75 2.71 12.35
N ALA A 552 12.09 3.94 11.99
CA ALA A 552 13.28 4.62 12.48
C ALA A 552 13.22 4.88 14.00
N GLU A 553 12.03 5.23 14.53
CA GLU A 553 11.79 5.35 15.97
C GLU A 553 12.02 4.00 16.67
N VAL A 554 11.42 2.92 16.14
CA VAL A 554 11.60 1.55 16.66
C VAL A 554 13.05 1.08 16.57
N GLN A 555 13.77 1.40 15.48
CA GLN A 555 15.19 1.11 15.33
C GLN A 555 16.03 1.80 16.41
N ASN A 556 15.77 3.07 16.66
CA ASN A 556 16.48 3.83 17.70
C ASN A 556 16.17 3.30 19.11
N GLU A 557 14.90 2.98 19.40
CA GLU A 557 14.51 2.34 20.65
C GLU A 557 15.19 0.98 20.84
N ALA A 558 15.24 0.15 19.79
CA ALA A 558 15.88 -1.17 19.85
C ALA A 558 17.38 -1.07 20.11
N ARG A 559 18.07 -0.14 19.43
CA ARG A 559 19.49 0.11 19.65
C ARG A 559 19.75 0.58 21.08
N THR A 560 18.93 1.50 21.57
CA THR A 560 19.01 2.03 22.94
C THR A 560 18.79 0.93 23.99
N GLU A 561 17.84 0.02 23.76
CA GLU A 561 17.57 -1.07 24.70
C GLU A 561 18.67 -2.14 24.69
N ILE A 562 19.21 -2.51 23.52
CA ILE A 562 20.39 -3.40 23.42
C ILE A 562 21.61 -2.77 24.09
N ASP A 563 21.83 -1.46 23.90
CA ASP A 563 22.88 -0.70 24.58
C ASP A 563 22.69 -0.74 26.10
N ARG A 564 21.46 -0.53 26.59
CA ARG A 564 21.13 -0.55 28.02
C ARG A 564 21.42 -1.92 28.65
N LEU A 565 21.02 -3.01 28.00
CA LEU A 565 21.22 -4.38 28.50
C LEU A 565 22.70 -4.80 28.53
N THR A 566 23.55 -4.20 27.70
CA THR A 566 24.97 -4.56 27.58
C THR A 566 25.91 -3.60 28.32
N ALA A 567 25.46 -2.38 28.67
CA ALA A 567 26.29 -1.34 29.28
C ALA A 567 26.89 -1.74 30.64
N GLU A 568 26.08 -2.29 31.55
CA GLU A 568 26.52 -2.70 32.89
C GLU A 568 27.57 -3.82 32.80
N LYS A 569 27.26 -4.86 32.02
CA LYS A 569 28.16 -6.00 31.80
C LYS A 569 29.45 -5.62 31.08
N LYS A 570 29.41 -4.64 30.17
CA LYS A 570 30.60 -4.08 29.52
C LYS A 570 31.56 -3.45 30.53
N GLN A 571 31.05 -2.71 31.51
CA GLN A 571 31.88 -2.11 32.57
C GLN A 571 32.51 -3.19 33.45
N GLU A 572 31.73 -4.20 33.86
CA GLU A 572 32.23 -5.34 34.64
C GLU A 572 33.39 -6.03 33.92
N LEU A 573 33.24 -6.26 32.62
CA LEU A 573 34.21 -6.99 31.82
C LEU A 573 35.52 -6.23 31.61
N LEU A 574 35.46 -4.91 31.39
CA LEU A 574 36.65 -4.05 31.34
C LEU A 574 37.37 -3.99 32.69
N ALA A 575 36.62 -3.89 33.79
CA ALA A 575 37.18 -3.89 35.14
C ALA A 575 37.89 -5.21 35.45
N GLN A 576 37.27 -6.35 35.09
CA GLN A 576 37.87 -7.67 35.28
C GLN A 576 39.16 -7.83 34.46
N ALA A 577 39.18 -7.41 33.19
CA ALA A 577 40.38 -7.46 32.37
C ALA A 577 41.53 -6.62 32.95
N ALA A 578 41.23 -5.42 33.46
CA ALA A 578 42.20 -4.55 34.11
C ALA A 578 42.76 -5.16 35.40
N ALA A 579 41.88 -5.68 36.27
CA ALA A 579 42.27 -6.32 37.53
C ALA A 579 43.15 -7.56 37.31
N THR A 580 42.81 -8.40 36.33
CA THR A 580 43.60 -9.57 35.94
C THR A 580 45.00 -9.18 35.45
N LYS A 581 45.08 -8.16 34.58
CA LYS A 581 46.36 -7.63 34.08
C LYS A 581 47.25 -7.17 35.23
N GLU A 582 46.70 -6.38 36.15
CA GLU A 582 47.43 -5.84 37.29
C GLU A 582 47.95 -6.94 38.21
N THR A 583 47.12 -7.94 38.51
CA THR A 583 47.48 -9.08 39.35
C THR A 583 48.69 -9.83 38.79
N ILE A 584 48.68 -10.17 37.50
CA ILE A 584 49.78 -10.93 36.86
C ILE A 584 51.04 -10.05 36.74
N LEU A 585 50.91 -8.77 36.38
CA LEU A 585 52.06 -7.87 36.29
C LEU A 585 52.75 -7.68 37.64
N ASN A 586 52.00 -7.60 38.73
CA ASN A 586 52.57 -7.52 40.08
C ASN A 586 53.39 -8.77 40.42
N GLN A 587 52.92 -9.97 40.07
CA GLN A 587 53.66 -11.22 40.28
C GLN A 587 54.92 -11.29 39.39
N VAL A 588 54.81 -10.87 38.13
CA VAL A 588 55.93 -10.75 37.18
C VAL A 588 57.02 -9.81 37.73
N MET A 589 56.63 -8.63 38.23
CA MET A 589 57.56 -7.65 38.81
C MET A 589 58.23 -8.17 40.07
N ALA A 590 57.49 -8.88 40.94
CA ALA A 590 58.06 -9.52 42.12
C ALA A 590 59.14 -10.54 41.75
N ASN A 591 58.86 -11.42 40.79
CA ASN A 591 59.83 -12.41 40.32
C ASN A 591 61.04 -11.79 39.62
N GLN A 592 60.85 -10.72 38.83
CA GLN A 592 61.98 -9.96 38.25
C GLN A 592 62.90 -9.38 39.32
N LYS A 593 62.33 -8.83 40.39
CA LYS A 593 63.08 -8.25 41.50
C LYS A 593 63.88 -9.33 42.23
N GLU A 594 63.27 -10.49 42.49
CA GLU A 594 63.93 -11.62 43.14
C GLU A 594 65.11 -12.12 42.30
N ILE A 595 64.90 -12.39 41.01
CA ILE A 595 65.98 -12.86 40.11
C ILE A 595 67.13 -11.87 40.06
N ARG A 596 66.85 -10.57 39.91
CA ARG A 596 67.89 -9.55 39.83
C ARG A 596 68.71 -9.50 41.12
N TYR A 597 68.03 -9.49 42.27
CA TYR A 597 68.68 -9.53 43.58
C TYR A 597 69.59 -10.75 43.73
N THR A 598 69.11 -11.95 43.36
CA THR A 598 69.91 -13.18 43.43
C THR A 598 71.10 -13.15 42.46
N MET A 599 70.91 -12.67 41.23
CA MET A 599 71.99 -12.56 40.22
C MET A 599 73.10 -11.62 40.68
N ASP A 600 72.75 -10.48 41.26
CA ASP A 600 73.72 -9.50 41.78
C ASP A 600 74.51 -10.10 42.95
N ALA A 601 73.85 -10.85 43.85
CA ALA A 601 74.52 -11.56 44.94
C ALA A 601 75.51 -12.62 44.44
N LEU A 602 75.14 -13.41 43.42
CA LEU A 602 76.04 -14.38 42.78
C LEU A 602 77.22 -13.69 42.10
N ALA A 603 76.99 -12.57 41.40
CA ALA A 603 78.05 -11.82 40.72
C ALA A 603 79.08 -11.28 41.73
N ASN A 604 78.61 -10.64 42.81
CA ASN A 604 79.47 -10.13 43.86
C ASN A 604 80.29 -11.25 44.52
N LYS A 605 79.67 -12.40 44.80
CA LYS A 605 80.38 -13.53 45.43
C LYS A 605 81.42 -14.15 44.51
N LYS A 606 81.13 -14.24 43.22
CA LYS A 606 82.10 -14.69 42.21
C LYS A 606 83.33 -13.78 42.19
N GLU A 607 83.15 -12.47 42.15
CA GLU A 607 84.24 -11.51 42.13
C GLU A 607 85.10 -11.60 43.40
N GLU A 608 84.47 -11.76 44.56
CA GLU A 608 85.18 -12.00 45.84
C GLU A 608 86.09 -13.23 45.76
N ILE A 609 85.57 -14.37 45.28
CA ILE A 609 86.32 -15.62 45.20
C ILE A 609 87.43 -15.53 44.14
N GLU A 610 87.17 -14.95 42.97
CA GLU A 610 88.18 -14.79 41.92
C GLU A 610 89.35 -13.90 42.39
N ASN A 611 89.07 -12.86 43.17
CA ASN A 611 90.10 -12.02 43.78
C ASN A 611 90.91 -12.80 44.84
N GLN A 612 90.28 -13.65 45.66
CA GLN A 612 90.99 -14.52 46.59
C GLN A 612 91.89 -15.54 45.87
N ILE A 613 91.42 -16.13 44.76
CA ILE A 613 92.22 -17.04 43.91
C ILE A 613 93.45 -16.31 43.36
N ARG A 614 93.27 -15.12 42.78
CA ARG A 614 94.37 -14.32 42.21
C ARG A 614 95.41 -13.96 43.27
N SER A 615 94.98 -13.45 44.42
CA SER A 615 95.88 -13.10 45.52
C SER A 615 96.71 -14.29 45.99
N ARG A 616 96.10 -15.47 46.14
CA ARG A 616 96.82 -16.70 46.55
C ARG A 616 97.74 -17.24 45.47
N ALA A 617 97.33 -17.21 44.21
CA ALA A 617 98.18 -17.61 43.09
C ALA A 617 99.45 -16.75 43.01
N ASP A 618 99.33 -15.43 43.25
CA ASP A 618 100.47 -14.52 43.29
C ASP A 618 101.38 -14.75 44.51
N GLU A 619 100.82 -15.09 45.68
CA GLU A 619 101.60 -15.47 46.87
C GLU A 619 102.40 -16.77 46.67
N GLU A 620 101.78 -17.81 46.13
CA GLU A 620 102.45 -19.10 45.88
C GLU A 620 103.50 -18.97 44.77
N LYS A 621 103.25 -18.14 43.74
CA LYS A 621 104.25 -17.81 42.72
C LYS A 621 105.48 -17.13 43.33
N LYS A 622 105.28 -16.16 44.24
CA LYS A 622 106.39 -15.52 44.97
C LYS A 622 107.18 -16.51 45.81
N LYS A 623 106.50 -17.41 46.55
CA LYS A 623 107.17 -18.46 47.33
C LYS A 623 107.97 -19.42 46.45
N ALA A 624 107.41 -19.85 45.31
CA ALA A 624 108.10 -20.72 44.37
C ALA A 624 109.32 -20.03 43.75
N GLU A 625 109.22 -18.74 43.41
CA GLU A 625 110.35 -17.92 42.93
C GLU A 625 111.43 -17.77 44.02
N GLU A 626 111.05 -17.59 45.29
CA GLU A 626 111.99 -17.53 46.42
C GLU A 626 112.66 -18.89 46.70
N GLU A 627 111.93 -20.01 46.63
CA GLU A 627 112.52 -21.35 46.76
C GLU A 627 113.45 -21.70 45.60
N LEU A 628 113.09 -21.33 44.37
CA LEU A 628 113.96 -21.50 43.20
C LEU A 628 115.22 -20.64 43.33
N LYS A 629 115.12 -19.41 43.82
CA LYS A 629 116.28 -18.58 44.15
C LYS A 629 117.14 -19.22 45.24
N LYS A 630 116.55 -19.77 46.30
CA LYS A 630 117.28 -20.52 47.33
C LYS A 630 117.99 -21.75 46.77
N LYS A 631 117.31 -22.59 45.99
CA LYS A 631 117.89 -23.78 45.35
C LYS A 631 118.98 -23.42 44.34
N ALA A 632 118.81 -22.34 43.57
CA ALA A 632 119.83 -21.84 42.66
C ALA A 632 121.07 -21.31 43.42
N VAL A 633 120.87 -20.64 44.56
CA VAL A 633 121.95 -20.22 45.46
C VAL A 633 122.66 -21.43 46.09
N ASP A 634 121.92 -22.44 46.55
CA ASP A 634 122.47 -23.67 47.12
C ASP A 634 123.22 -24.52 46.06
N GLN A 635 122.74 -24.58 44.82
CA GLN A 635 123.44 -25.24 43.71
C GLN A 635 124.68 -24.46 43.25
N LEU A 636 124.64 -23.12 43.24
CA LEU A 636 125.83 -22.30 43.00
C LEU A 636 126.87 -22.49 44.12
N GLN A 637 126.46 -22.60 45.38
CA GLN A 637 127.38 -22.88 46.49
C GLN A 637 128.00 -24.29 46.43
N ASN A 638 127.29 -25.28 45.86
CA ASN A 638 127.83 -26.62 45.63
C ASN A 638 128.71 -26.74 44.37
N LEU A 639 128.72 -25.76 43.46
CA LEU A 639 129.63 -25.68 42.31
C LEU A 639 130.97 -25.00 42.64
N PHE A 640 131.07 -24.36 43.81
CA PHE A 640 132.30 -23.72 44.33
C PHE A 640 132.93 -24.48 45.52
N LYS A 641 132.55 -25.75 45.73
CA LYS A 641 133.25 -26.75 46.55
C LYS A 641 133.76 -27.85 45.64
#